data_AF-A0A836MHU2-F1
#
_entry.id   AF-A0A836MHU2-F1
#
_cell.length_a   1.000
_cell.length_b   1.000
_cell.length_c   1.000
_cell.angle_alpha   90.00
_cell.angle_beta   90.00
_cell.angle_gamma   90.00
#
_symmetry.space_group_name_H-M   'P 1'
#
loop_
_entity.id
_entity.type
_entity.pdbx_description
1 polymer ?
#
loop_
_entity_poly.entity_id
_entity_poly.type
_entity_poly.pdbx_seq_one_letter_code
_entity_poly.pdbx_strand_id
1 'polypeptide(L)'
;MKRTLSDYSSLRAAEYNDSQINAAWLDTRQQSFREKLSLSALGSRYLLGAKGTGKTHLLRYFSLKVALKRNSYDLKISLNELGAISIYLRLPNDLSKFDHLGRDQGKIIFKVYFELLILRSTFDLIDNICSESNINDSAVCEVAEKYFNKKFENVSYILEYINNQANNIDEALKYSILYDDDSNIKNITIINNIIFRTKEFFNSLSEDFFNYNVVYLFDEFENVNNDYKKIINEFVRMGEPGYFFRIAGRKESAVTSQTLNEKNKDGNEFILIDLDVIYNQNSKQAKELRLFILDFVEKHLRLIASDNSKIDVEKIFGTDEDFSKYLNNDYSISKEKNMKLYNYIKNSFIRALPISKKISAEIFSILSNGVDSLLFLKLNIIRFLKSKKINENNLLSLAAKVNFEYKSYLELGSKEKSYYTALNHYKSDIMSQLYYMENPQRVPLYYGFETLCQLTSYNPRNVLNVLYKIENQLKFNNKDFFSEDYICFEAQSRGFREAAKHFFNEDTSYGSISMQAKQAIEKIGSYLQAARFSLKIPESSPLAISFAEADLDENCNKIFKACIEFSLLQNIGKRNDRNLTNKQNIKVRLNPMLSPLWYLPAVYRGDLSLSNKLVNLMFSQSNMDEFDKELKQVKVKWNTILNKKNIIVDPIKEDSPKQGELF
;
A
#
# COMPACT_ATOMS: atom_id res chain seq x y z
N MET A 1 -21.82 -21.55 -15.96
CA MET A 1 -20.50 -21.21 -15.36
C MET A 1 -20.74 -20.12 -14.33
N LYS A 2 -20.32 -20.29 -13.07
CA LYS A 2 -20.41 -19.18 -12.10
C LYS A 2 -19.44 -18.09 -12.53
N ARG A 3 -19.92 -16.85 -12.67
CA ARG A 3 -19.08 -15.68 -13.00
C ARG A 3 -18.09 -15.43 -11.87
N THR A 4 -16.85 -15.12 -12.21
CA THR A 4 -15.80 -14.88 -11.20
C THR A 4 -15.18 -13.52 -11.34
N LEU A 5 -14.71 -12.92 -10.25
CA LEU A 5 -14.14 -11.58 -10.28
C LEU A 5 -12.90 -11.54 -11.18
N SER A 6 -12.13 -12.64 -11.23
CA SER A 6 -10.98 -12.78 -12.13
C SER A 6 -11.33 -12.74 -13.62
N ASP A 7 -12.58 -13.01 -14.01
CA ASP A 7 -13.01 -12.94 -15.41
C ASP A 7 -13.22 -11.49 -15.88
N TYR A 8 -13.49 -10.57 -14.94
CA TYR A 8 -13.91 -9.20 -15.24
C TYR A 8 -12.96 -8.13 -14.70
N SER A 9 -12.07 -8.49 -13.77
CA SER A 9 -11.15 -7.55 -13.13
C SER A 9 -9.73 -8.13 -12.99
N SER A 10 -8.75 -7.24 -12.87
CA SER A 10 -7.33 -7.53 -12.66
C SER A 10 -6.82 -6.64 -11.53
N LEU A 11 -5.78 -7.12 -10.83
CA LEU A 11 -5.05 -6.33 -9.86
C LEU A 11 -4.33 -5.12 -10.47
N ARG A 12 -4.04 -5.15 -11.77
CA ARG A 12 -3.27 -4.11 -12.46
C ARG A 12 -4.15 -3.45 -13.51
N ALA A 13 -4.42 -2.16 -13.33
CA ALA A 13 -5.14 -1.37 -14.32
C ALA A 13 -4.44 -1.32 -15.69
N ALA A 14 -3.14 -1.61 -15.75
CA ALA A 14 -2.40 -1.75 -17.00
C ALA A 14 -2.85 -2.96 -17.85
N GLU A 15 -3.48 -3.96 -17.24
CA GLU A 15 -3.96 -5.19 -17.90
C GLU A 15 -5.41 -5.04 -18.40
N TYR A 16 -6.09 -3.94 -18.08
CA TYR A 16 -7.43 -3.69 -18.57
C TYR A 16 -7.46 -3.30 -20.04
N ASN A 17 -8.49 -3.72 -20.76
CA ASN A 17 -8.88 -3.04 -21.99
C ASN A 17 -9.67 -1.76 -21.66
N ASP A 18 -9.92 -0.93 -22.67
CA ASP A 18 -10.58 0.37 -22.48
C ASP A 18 -12.01 0.23 -21.93
N SER A 19 -12.74 -0.81 -22.34
CA SER A 19 -14.09 -1.10 -21.84
C SER A 19 -14.07 -1.47 -20.36
N GLN A 20 -13.08 -2.24 -19.92
CA GLN A 20 -12.87 -2.59 -18.51
C GLN A 20 -12.48 -1.37 -17.67
N ILE A 21 -11.66 -0.45 -18.22
CA ILE A 21 -11.34 0.82 -17.55
C ILE A 21 -12.62 1.62 -17.25
N ASN A 22 -13.52 1.74 -18.24
CA ASN A 22 -14.80 2.41 -18.06
C ASN A 22 -15.72 1.66 -17.09
N ALA A 23 -15.82 0.33 -17.26
CA ALA A 23 -16.70 -0.51 -16.45
C ALA A 23 -16.30 -0.54 -14.97
N ALA A 24 -15.01 -0.45 -14.65
CA ALA A 24 -14.50 -0.45 -13.27
C ALA A 24 -14.26 0.96 -12.69
N TRP A 25 -14.47 2.04 -13.45
CA TRP A 25 -14.26 3.41 -12.95
C TRP A 25 -15.26 3.76 -11.85
N LEU A 26 -14.82 4.40 -10.78
CA LEU A 26 -15.70 4.89 -9.73
C LEU A 26 -15.36 6.34 -9.39
N ASP A 27 -16.33 7.24 -9.56
CA ASP A 27 -16.17 8.61 -9.13
C ASP A 27 -16.14 8.65 -7.60
N THR A 28 -15.05 9.19 -7.06
CA THR A 28 -14.94 9.39 -5.63
C THR A 28 -15.86 10.52 -5.19
N ARG A 29 -16.58 10.34 -4.07
CA ARG A 29 -17.38 11.43 -3.45
C ARG A 29 -16.53 12.59 -2.89
N GLN A 30 -15.20 12.51 -2.96
CA GLN A 30 -14.28 13.60 -2.62
C GLN A 30 -14.16 14.58 -3.78
N GLN A 31 -13.91 15.86 -3.49
CA GLN A 31 -13.45 16.83 -4.49
C GLN A 31 -12.27 16.23 -5.27
N SER A 32 -12.50 16.12 -6.57
CA SER A 32 -12.38 14.87 -7.30
C SER A 32 -10.96 14.56 -7.76
N PHE A 33 -10.61 13.28 -7.90
CA PHE A 33 -9.39 12.87 -8.62
C PHE A 33 -9.25 13.59 -9.98
N ARG A 34 -10.38 13.95 -10.60
CA ARG A 34 -10.50 14.78 -11.79
C ARG A 34 -9.98 16.21 -11.59
N GLU A 35 -10.21 16.85 -10.45
CA GLU A 35 -9.61 18.16 -10.11
C GLU A 35 -8.09 18.06 -9.92
N LYS A 36 -7.60 16.93 -9.39
CA LYS A 36 -6.15 16.71 -9.25
C LYS A 36 -5.46 16.47 -10.59
N LEU A 37 -6.10 15.73 -11.50
CA LEU A 37 -5.59 15.61 -12.88
C LEU A 37 -5.73 16.95 -13.63
N SER A 38 -6.92 17.57 -13.51
CA SER A 38 -7.37 18.85 -14.08
C SER A 38 -6.83 19.10 -15.49
N LEU A 39 -7.37 18.36 -16.46
CA LEU A 39 -6.94 18.44 -17.86
C LEU A 39 -7.10 19.84 -18.46
N SER A 40 -8.12 20.59 -18.04
CA SER A 40 -8.40 21.94 -18.52
C SER A 40 -7.48 23.03 -17.95
N ALA A 41 -6.74 22.76 -16.87
CA ALA A 41 -5.88 23.77 -16.29
C ALA A 41 -4.57 23.94 -17.06
N LEU A 42 -4.14 25.19 -17.10
CA LEU A 42 -2.86 25.61 -17.64
C LEU A 42 -1.71 25.09 -16.76
N GLY A 43 -0.63 24.68 -17.42
CA GLY A 43 0.59 24.19 -16.77
C GLY A 43 0.68 22.68 -16.67
N SER A 44 1.90 22.17 -16.59
CA SER A 44 2.20 20.74 -16.48
C SER A 44 2.12 20.25 -15.04
N ARG A 45 1.86 18.95 -14.82
CA ARG A 45 1.73 18.39 -13.48
C ARG A 45 2.44 17.05 -13.32
N TYR A 46 2.99 16.85 -12.13
CA TYR A 46 3.54 15.57 -11.69
C TYR A 46 2.60 14.92 -10.67
N LEU A 47 2.07 13.75 -10.99
CA LEU A 47 1.13 12.99 -10.18
C LEU A 47 1.86 11.84 -9.48
N LEU A 48 2.29 12.08 -8.24
CA LEU A 48 3.09 11.14 -7.48
C LEU A 48 2.24 10.38 -6.48
N GLY A 49 2.52 9.09 -6.30
CA GLY A 49 1.89 8.31 -5.24
C GLY A 49 2.43 6.89 -5.18
N ALA A 50 2.11 6.20 -4.09
CA ALA A 50 2.45 4.81 -3.86
C ALA A 50 1.82 3.86 -4.90
N LYS A 51 2.19 2.58 -4.85
CA LYS A 51 1.62 1.56 -5.73
C LYS A 51 0.15 1.32 -5.38
N GLY A 52 -0.70 1.18 -6.40
CA GLY A 52 -2.14 0.90 -6.21
C GLY A 52 -3.02 2.13 -5.91
N THR A 53 -2.48 3.34 -5.94
CA THR A 53 -3.24 4.60 -5.75
C THR A 53 -4.13 5.02 -6.93
N GLY A 54 -4.25 4.15 -7.95
CA GLY A 54 -5.12 4.40 -9.10
C GLY A 54 -4.53 5.28 -10.21
N LYS A 55 -3.24 5.67 -10.17
CA LYS A 55 -2.56 6.49 -11.21
C LYS A 55 -2.85 6.05 -12.65
N THR A 56 -2.56 4.79 -12.97
CA THR A 56 -2.80 4.23 -14.31
C THR A 56 -4.27 4.27 -14.70
N HIS A 57 -5.17 3.87 -13.80
CA HIS A 57 -6.61 3.89 -14.07
C HIS A 57 -7.09 5.33 -14.30
N LEU A 58 -6.62 6.28 -13.49
CA LEU A 58 -6.89 7.71 -13.62
C LEU A 58 -6.47 8.24 -14.99
N LEU A 59 -5.21 8.06 -15.37
CA LEU A 59 -4.70 8.56 -16.64
C LEU A 59 -5.42 7.91 -17.84
N ARG A 60 -5.69 6.61 -17.78
CA ARG A 60 -6.40 5.92 -18.86
C ARG A 60 -7.86 6.37 -18.97
N TYR A 61 -8.59 6.45 -17.86
CA TYR A 61 -10.01 6.84 -17.86
C TYR A 61 -10.23 8.24 -18.44
N PHE A 62 -9.28 9.14 -18.19
CA PHE A 62 -9.28 10.51 -18.70
C PHE A 62 -8.53 10.69 -20.03
N SER A 63 -8.14 9.61 -20.71
CA SER A 63 -7.66 9.67 -22.09
C SER A 63 -8.83 9.80 -23.07
N LEU A 64 -8.64 10.55 -24.16
CA LEU A 64 -9.69 10.78 -25.15
C LEU A 64 -10.13 9.47 -25.81
N LYS A 65 -9.21 8.53 -26.05
CA LYS A 65 -9.51 7.19 -26.57
C LYS A 65 -10.56 6.46 -25.72
N VAL A 66 -10.41 6.48 -24.41
CA VAL A 66 -11.32 5.79 -23.47
C VAL A 66 -12.63 6.56 -23.30
N ALA A 67 -12.59 7.89 -23.30
CA ALA A 67 -13.78 8.75 -23.24
C ALA A 67 -14.68 8.60 -24.48
N LEU A 68 -14.09 8.49 -25.68
CA LEU A 68 -14.84 8.23 -26.91
C LEU A 68 -15.65 6.95 -26.80
N LYS A 69 -15.02 5.84 -26.39
CA LYS A 69 -15.75 4.57 -26.16
C LYS A 69 -16.85 4.69 -25.12
N ARG A 70 -16.64 5.50 -24.07
CA ARG A 70 -17.65 5.75 -23.03
C ARG A 70 -18.88 6.49 -23.57
N ASN A 71 -18.66 7.40 -24.50
CA ASN A 71 -19.70 8.26 -25.08
C ASN A 71 -20.11 7.82 -26.50
N SER A 72 -20.00 6.52 -26.81
CA SER A 72 -20.39 5.95 -28.11
C SER A 72 -19.76 6.67 -29.31
N TYR A 73 -18.50 7.06 -29.18
CA TYR A 73 -17.69 7.81 -30.15
C TYR A 73 -18.22 9.20 -30.53
N ASP A 74 -19.05 9.82 -29.68
CA ASP A 74 -19.42 11.23 -29.82
C ASP A 74 -18.22 12.13 -29.41
N LEU A 75 -17.61 12.76 -30.40
CA LEU A 75 -16.45 13.65 -30.25
C LEU A 75 -16.76 14.85 -29.36
N LYS A 76 -17.89 15.52 -29.60
CA LYS A 76 -18.25 16.76 -28.91
C LYS A 76 -18.55 16.52 -27.44
N ILE A 77 -19.30 15.47 -27.12
CA ILE A 77 -19.57 15.07 -25.73
C ILE A 77 -18.25 14.71 -25.03
N SER A 78 -17.39 13.92 -25.67
CA SER A 78 -16.12 13.48 -25.08
C SER A 78 -15.15 14.62 -24.82
N LEU A 79 -15.03 15.56 -25.75
CA LEU A 79 -14.19 16.75 -25.60
C LEU A 79 -14.74 17.71 -24.53
N ASN A 80 -16.05 17.95 -24.50
CA ASN A 80 -16.68 18.76 -23.46
C ASN A 80 -16.51 18.15 -22.08
N GLU A 81 -16.61 16.82 -21.96
CA GLU A 81 -16.37 16.11 -20.72
C GLU A 81 -14.92 16.27 -20.26
N LEU A 82 -13.94 16.02 -21.12
CA LEU A 82 -12.53 16.05 -20.72
C LEU A 82 -11.98 17.48 -20.58
N GLY A 83 -12.47 18.42 -21.38
CA GLY A 83 -11.95 19.78 -21.49
C GLY A 83 -10.57 19.86 -22.17
N ALA A 84 -10.12 18.79 -22.85
CA ALA A 84 -8.82 18.70 -23.51
C ALA A 84 -8.74 17.53 -24.50
N ILE A 85 -7.75 17.58 -25.39
CA ILE A 85 -7.31 16.46 -26.24
C ILE A 85 -6.26 15.65 -25.47
N SER A 86 -6.68 14.65 -24.72
CA SER A 86 -5.80 13.89 -23.83
C SER A 86 -5.26 12.61 -24.45
N ILE A 87 -3.93 12.48 -24.52
CA ILE A 87 -3.23 11.37 -25.20
C ILE A 87 -2.45 10.57 -24.16
N TYR A 88 -2.79 9.29 -24.00
CA TYR A 88 -2.15 8.40 -23.04
C TYR A 88 -0.94 7.68 -23.62
N LEU A 89 0.15 7.66 -22.85
CA LEU A 89 1.36 6.90 -23.15
C LEU A 89 1.89 6.25 -21.88
N ARG A 90 2.10 4.94 -21.94
CA ARG A 90 2.84 4.18 -20.93
C ARG A 90 4.32 4.20 -21.28
N LEU A 91 5.17 4.63 -20.37
CA LEU A 91 6.61 4.70 -20.61
C LEU A 91 7.23 3.29 -20.61
N PRO A 92 8.17 2.99 -21.53
CA PRO A 92 8.77 1.66 -21.61
C PRO A 92 9.73 1.37 -20.46
N ASN A 93 9.95 0.07 -20.20
CA ASN A 93 10.74 -0.41 -19.06
C ASN A 93 12.20 -0.71 -19.44
N ASP A 94 12.50 -0.83 -20.73
CA ASP A 94 13.76 -1.30 -21.28
C ASP A 94 14.67 -0.16 -21.75
N LEU A 95 14.59 1.00 -21.10
CA LEU A 95 15.34 2.20 -21.51
C LEU A 95 16.85 2.11 -21.28
N SER A 96 17.34 1.11 -20.54
CA SER A 96 18.79 0.88 -20.41
C SER A 96 19.45 0.47 -21.73
N LYS A 97 18.68 0.05 -22.75
CA LYS A 97 19.23 -0.29 -24.08
C LYS A 97 19.93 0.89 -24.76
N PHE A 98 19.51 2.13 -24.45
CA PHE A 98 20.12 3.35 -24.99
C PHE A 98 21.46 3.68 -24.33
N ASP A 99 21.74 3.14 -23.14
CA ASP A 99 22.98 3.42 -22.39
C ASP A 99 24.22 2.86 -23.12
N HIS A 100 24.05 1.86 -24.00
CA HIS A 100 25.12 1.26 -24.80
C HIS A 100 25.76 2.26 -25.80
N LEU A 101 24.99 3.22 -26.29
CA LEU A 101 25.47 4.23 -27.25
C LEU A 101 26.32 5.33 -26.60
N GLY A 102 26.55 5.26 -25.29
CA GLY A 102 27.10 6.36 -24.52
C GLY A 102 26.07 7.47 -24.25
N ARG A 103 26.39 8.35 -23.29
CA ARG A 103 25.40 9.28 -22.71
C ARG A 103 24.82 10.27 -23.70
N ASP A 104 25.61 10.81 -24.63
CA ASP A 104 25.15 11.91 -25.49
C ASP A 104 24.36 11.38 -26.70
N GLN A 105 24.89 10.37 -27.38
CA GLN A 105 24.18 9.72 -28.50
C GLN A 105 22.93 8.99 -28.01
N GLY A 106 23.00 8.28 -26.87
CA GLY A 106 21.85 7.63 -26.26
C GLY A 106 20.70 8.60 -25.97
N LYS A 107 21.00 9.81 -25.48
CA LYS A 107 19.99 10.88 -25.26
C LYS A 107 19.33 11.35 -26.56
N ILE A 108 20.10 11.55 -27.62
CA ILE A 108 19.57 12.01 -28.91
C ILE A 108 18.63 10.96 -29.49
N ILE A 109 19.07 9.69 -29.53
CA ILE A 109 18.25 8.59 -30.07
C ILE A 109 17.02 8.35 -29.19
N PHE A 110 17.16 8.41 -27.86
CA PHE A 110 16.01 8.32 -26.96
C PHE A 110 15.00 9.45 -27.21
N LYS A 111 15.45 10.70 -27.46
CA LYS A 111 14.54 11.81 -27.78
C LYS A 111 13.69 11.49 -29.02
N VAL A 112 14.32 11.03 -30.10
CA VAL A 112 13.63 10.64 -31.34
C VAL A 112 12.66 9.48 -31.08
N TYR A 113 13.12 8.45 -30.38
CA TYR A 113 12.29 7.29 -30.01
C TYR A 113 11.08 7.70 -29.17
N PHE A 114 11.27 8.60 -28.19
CA PHE A 114 10.20 9.08 -27.33
C PHE A 114 9.14 9.90 -28.10
N GLU A 115 9.55 10.76 -29.03
CA GLU A 115 8.62 11.47 -29.91
C GLU A 115 7.82 10.48 -30.78
N LEU A 116 8.46 9.45 -31.34
CA LEU A 116 7.79 8.39 -32.10
C LEU A 116 6.74 7.64 -31.26
N LEU A 117 7.00 7.37 -29.98
CA LEU A 117 6.01 6.75 -29.10
C LEU A 117 4.78 7.63 -28.88
N ILE A 118 4.96 8.95 -28.73
CA ILE A 118 3.86 9.90 -28.59
C ILE A 118 3.07 9.98 -29.90
N LEU A 119 3.76 10.07 -31.04
CA LEU A 119 3.12 10.10 -32.35
C LEU A 119 2.34 8.81 -32.62
N ARG A 120 2.88 7.66 -32.23
CA ARG A 120 2.17 6.37 -32.29
C ARG A 120 0.84 6.43 -31.53
N SER A 121 0.85 6.87 -30.27
CA SER A 121 -0.39 7.04 -29.48
C SER A 121 -1.34 8.07 -30.10
N THR A 122 -0.81 9.10 -30.74
CA THR A 122 -1.59 10.16 -31.39
C THR A 122 -2.30 9.64 -32.63
N PHE A 123 -1.57 8.99 -33.55
CA PHE A 123 -2.14 8.47 -34.79
C PHE A 123 -3.01 7.23 -34.54
N ASP A 124 -2.73 6.41 -33.52
CA ASP A 124 -3.67 5.37 -33.08
C ASP A 124 -5.00 5.99 -32.62
N LEU A 125 -4.98 7.12 -31.90
CA LEU A 125 -6.21 7.82 -31.53
C LEU A 125 -6.95 8.38 -32.77
N ILE A 126 -6.22 9.00 -33.70
CA ILE A 126 -6.81 9.55 -34.93
C ILE A 126 -7.43 8.44 -35.78
N ASP A 127 -6.73 7.32 -35.97
CA ASP A 127 -7.21 6.16 -36.72
C ASP A 127 -8.53 5.62 -36.14
N ASN A 128 -8.62 5.52 -34.81
CA ASN A 128 -9.85 5.13 -34.11
C ASN A 128 -10.99 6.14 -34.36
N ILE A 129 -10.71 7.45 -34.35
CA ILE A 129 -11.71 8.49 -34.61
C ILE A 129 -12.21 8.40 -36.06
N CYS A 130 -11.30 8.32 -37.02
CA CYS A 130 -11.65 8.22 -38.44
C CYS A 130 -12.50 6.98 -38.73
N SER A 131 -12.11 5.83 -38.18
CA SER A 131 -12.78 4.55 -38.41
C SER A 131 -14.18 4.50 -37.79
N GLU A 132 -14.36 4.99 -36.57
CA GLU A 132 -15.62 4.85 -35.83
C GLU A 132 -16.60 5.99 -36.12
N SER A 133 -16.09 7.19 -36.42
CA SER A 133 -16.90 8.37 -36.77
C SER A 133 -17.07 8.58 -38.29
N ASN A 134 -16.51 7.70 -39.13
CA ASN A 134 -16.50 7.80 -40.60
C ASN A 134 -16.00 9.17 -41.12
N ILE A 135 -14.95 9.70 -40.51
CA ILE A 135 -14.34 10.99 -40.89
C ILE A 135 -13.26 10.74 -41.94
N ASN A 136 -13.27 11.52 -43.02
CA ASN A 136 -12.25 11.49 -44.05
C ASN A 136 -10.90 11.98 -43.49
N ASP A 137 -9.84 11.20 -43.71
CA ASP A 137 -8.51 11.41 -43.15
C ASP A 137 -7.49 12.02 -44.13
N SER A 138 -7.91 12.35 -45.37
CA SER A 138 -7.07 12.98 -46.39
C SER A 138 -6.40 14.28 -45.91
N ALA A 139 -7.12 15.13 -45.18
CA ALA A 139 -6.57 16.37 -44.62
C ALA A 139 -5.45 16.10 -43.59
N VAL A 140 -5.58 15.04 -42.79
CA VAL A 140 -4.52 14.61 -41.87
C VAL A 140 -3.30 14.12 -42.64
N CYS A 141 -3.53 13.36 -43.71
CA CYS A 141 -2.45 12.87 -44.58
C CYS A 141 -1.67 14.05 -45.18
N GLU A 142 -2.34 15.07 -45.71
CA GLU A 142 -1.70 16.29 -46.24
C GLU A 142 -0.86 17.03 -45.20
N VAL A 143 -1.33 17.13 -43.95
CA VAL A 143 -0.54 17.72 -42.85
C VAL A 143 0.66 16.83 -42.54
N ALA A 144 0.50 15.51 -42.51
CA ALA A 144 1.58 14.56 -42.27
C ALA A 144 2.65 14.58 -43.36
N GLU A 145 2.29 14.81 -44.63
CA GLU A 145 3.27 14.90 -45.73
C GLU A 145 4.30 16.01 -45.47
N LYS A 146 3.87 17.14 -44.89
CA LYS A 146 4.74 18.28 -44.57
C LYS A 146 5.80 17.94 -43.52
N TYR A 147 5.46 17.06 -42.58
CA TYR A 147 6.32 16.72 -41.45
C TYR A 147 7.22 15.53 -41.72
N PHE A 148 6.75 14.55 -42.48
CA PHE A 148 7.51 13.34 -42.79
C PHE A 148 8.14 13.34 -44.18
N ASN A 149 7.88 14.35 -45.00
CA ASN A 149 8.33 14.44 -46.41
C ASN A 149 7.99 13.17 -47.22
N LYS A 150 6.81 12.60 -46.95
CA LYS A 150 6.33 11.35 -47.53
C LYS A 150 4.82 11.41 -47.70
N LYS A 151 4.33 10.90 -48.84
CA LYS A 151 2.90 10.77 -49.09
C LYS A 151 2.32 9.55 -48.38
N PHE A 152 1.11 9.70 -47.85
CA PHE A 152 0.37 8.65 -47.18
C PHE A 152 -1.03 8.53 -47.76
N GLU A 153 -1.50 7.30 -47.95
CA GLU A 153 -2.83 7.04 -48.50
C GLU A 153 -3.94 7.26 -47.47
N ASN A 154 -3.67 6.93 -46.21
CA ASN A 154 -4.58 7.06 -45.09
C ASN A 154 -3.79 7.11 -43.77
N VAL A 155 -4.48 7.37 -42.67
CA VAL A 155 -3.90 7.43 -41.32
C VAL A 155 -3.30 6.10 -40.87
N SER A 156 -3.90 4.97 -41.25
CA SER A 156 -3.36 3.65 -40.90
C SER A 156 -1.95 3.44 -41.48
N TYR A 157 -1.66 3.91 -42.69
CA TYR A 157 -0.31 3.91 -43.27
C TYR A 157 0.67 4.87 -42.55
N ILE A 158 0.19 6.00 -42.03
CA ILE A 158 1.02 6.89 -41.19
C ILE A 158 1.42 6.16 -39.91
N LEU A 159 0.45 5.50 -39.26
CA LEU A 159 0.69 4.72 -38.04
C LEU A 159 1.66 3.56 -38.30
N GLU A 160 1.51 2.85 -39.43
CA GLU A 160 2.44 1.81 -39.85
C GLU A 160 3.85 2.37 -40.05
N TYR A 161 3.99 3.50 -40.73
CA TYR A 161 5.28 4.16 -40.92
C TYR A 161 5.96 4.52 -39.60
N ILE A 162 5.22 5.10 -38.65
CA ILE A 162 5.74 5.44 -37.31
C ILE A 162 6.18 4.19 -36.56
N ASN A 163 5.39 3.11 -36.61
CA ASN A 163 5.74 1.83 -35.99
C ASN A 163 7.02 1.25 -36.60
N ASN A 164 7.17 1.31 -37.92
CA ASN A 164 8.37 0.86 -38.61
C ASN A 164 9.60 1.69 -38.22
N GLN A 165 9.48 3.02 -38.09
CA GLN A 165 10.58 3.85 -37.60
C GLN A 165 11.00 3.48 -36.17
N ALA A 166 10.04 3.25 -35.27
CA ALA A 166 10.34 2.83 -33.90
C ALA A 166 11.01 1.44 -33.85
N ASN A 167 10.52 0.49 -34.66
CA ASN A 167 11.10 -0.85 -34.78
C ASN A 167 12.52 -0.81 -35.34
N ASN A 168 12.79 0.05 -36.33
CA ASN A 168 14.13 0.23 -36.88
C ASN A 168 15.13 0.71 -35.82
N ILE A 169 14.71 1.60 -34.91
CA ILE A 169 15.54 2.03 -33.78
C ILE A 169 15.83 0.83 -32.87
N ASP A 170 14.82 0.03 -32.54
CA ASP A 170 14.99 -1.17 -31.69
C ASP A 170 15.92 -2.20 -32.34
N GLU A 171 15.81 -2.44 -33.65
CA GLU A 171 16.69 -3.33 -34.39
C GLU A 171 18.12 -2.81 -34.46
N ALA A 172 18.30 -1.52 -34.74
CA ALA A 172 19.61 -0.88 -34.77
C ALA A 172 20.30 -0.94 -33.39
N LEU A 173 19.55 -0.72 -32.30
CA LEU A 173 20.06 -0.87 -30.93
C LEU A 173 20.44 -2.31 -30.61
N LYS A 174 19.61 -3.29 -30.98
CA LYS A 174 19.94 -4.72 -30.80
C LYS A 174 21.22 -5.08 -31.56
N TYR A 175 21.37 -4.59 -32.79
CA TYR A 175 22.57 -4.83 -33.59
C TYR A 175 23.82 -4.21 -32.95
N SER A 176 23.73 -2.95 -32.53
CA SER A 176 24.78 -2.25 -31.77
C SER A 176 25.18 -3.02 -30.51
N ILE A 177 24.21 -3.47 -29.70
CA ILE A 177 24.48 -4.23 -28.46
C ILE A 177 25.14 -5.59 -28.74
N LEU A 178 24.73 -6.28 -29.81
CA LEU A 178 25.22 -7.63 -30.11
C LEU A 178 26.57 -7.65 -30.83
N TYR A 179 26.84 -6.66 -31.69
CA TYR A 179 27.98 -6.66 -32.60
C TYR A 179 28.94 -5.48 -32.40
N ASP A 180 28.66 -4.59 -31.43
CA ASP A 180 29.43 -3.37 -31.14
C ASP A 180 29.62 -2.48 -32.39
N ASP A 181 28.56 -2.41 -33.23
CA ASP A 181 28.51 -1.61 -34.46
C ASP A 181 27.30 -0.66 -34.48
N ASP A 182 27.61 0.64 -34.44
CA ASP A 182 26.65 1.74 -34.46
C ASP A 182 26.33 2.25 -35.88
N SER A 183 26.79 1.57 -36.94
CA SER A 183 26.54 1.97 -38.34
C SER A 183 25.05 2.20 -38.62
N ASN A 184 24.19 1.31 -38.12
CA ASN A 184 22.74 1.38 -38.28
C ASN A 184 22.10 2.54 -37.50
N ILE A 185 22.71 2.96 -36.38
CA ILE A 185 22.21 4.09 -35.58
C ILE A 185 22.36 5.41 -36.36
N LYS A 186 23.41 5.54 -37.18
CA LYS A 186 23.64 6.73 -38.02
C LYS A 186 22.59 6.92 -39.12
N ASN A 187 21.88 5.85 -39.48
CA ASN A 187 20.83 5.87 -40.50
C ASN A 187 19.44 6.20 -39.95
N ILE A 188 19.31 6.44 -38.63
CA ILE A 188 18.03 6.78 -38.00
C ILE A 188 17.60 8.18 -38.44
N THR A 189 16.40 8.26 -39.01
CA THR A 189 15.77 9.54 -39.36
C THR A 189 15.50 10.34 -38.09
N ILE A 190 16.12 11.52 -37.97
CA ILE A 190 15.90 12.41 -36.84
C ILE A 190 14.59 13.16 -37.04
N ILE A 191 13.68 12.98 -36.10
CA ILE A 191 12.47 13.77 -35.94
C ILE A 191 12.67 14.69 -34.74
N ASN A 192 12.20 15.94 -34.83
CA ASN A 192 12.40 16.92 -33.78
C ASN A 192 11.18 17.81 -33.56
N ASN A 193 10.68 17.83 -32.33
CA ASN A 193 9.60 18.68 -31.83
C ASN A 193 8.26 18.54 -32.60
N ILE A 194 8.00 17.40 -33.26
CA ILE A 194 6.70 17.18 -33.93
C ILE A 194 5.58 17.05 -32.90
N ILE A 195 5.89 16.66 -31.66
CA ILE A 195 4.90 16.61 -30.59
C ILE A 195 4.15 17.95 -30.43
N PHE A 196 4.84 19.10 -30.56
CA PHE A 196 4.22 20.43 -30.47
C PHE A 196 3.49 20.85 -31.75
N ARG A 197 3.29 19.92 -32.68
CA ARG A 197 2.48 20.07 -33.90
C ARG A 197 1.29 19.13 -33.90
N THR A 198 1.11 18.28 -32.88
CA THR A 198 0.01 17.30 -32.92
C THR A 198 -1.37 17.93 -32.96
N LYS A 199 -1.53 19.16 -32.46
CA LYS A 199 -2.80 19.89 -32.56
C LYS A 199 -3.19 20.17 -34.01
N GLU A 200 -2.23 20.32 -34.92
CA GLU A 200 -2.50 20.55 -36.34
C GLU A 200 -3.18 19.34 -36.99
N PHE A 201 -2.78 18.11 -36.62
CA PHE A 201 -3.45 16.89 -37.08
C PHE A 201 -4.90 16.81 -36.59
N PHE A 202 -5.16 17.12 -35.32
CA PHE A 202 -6.54 17.12 -34.80
C PHE A 202 -7.40 18.22 -35.44
N ASN A 203 -6.83 19.42 -35.60
CA ASN A 203 -7.50 20.54 -36.24
C ASN A 203 -7.86 20.25 -37.70
N SER A 204 -7.08 19.44 -38.42
CA SER A 204 -7.43 19.00 -39.78
C SER A 204 -8.57 17.99 -39.84
N LEU A 205 -8.91 17.31 -38.74
CA LEU A 205 -10.02 16.34 -38.69
C LEU A 205 -11.38 17.01 -38.48
N SER A 206 -11.46 17.94 -37.54
CA SER A 206 -12.71 18.61 -37.15
C SER A 206 -12.44 19.94 -36.46
N GLU A 207 -13.31 20.91 -36.71
CA GLU A 207 -13.32 22.20 -36.01
C GLU A 207 -13.56 22.06 -34.50
N ASP A 208 -14.18 20.95 -34.05
CA ASP A 208 -14.44 20.66 -32.64
C ASP A 208 -13.15 20.68 -31.79
N PHE A 209 -11.98 20.43 -32.39
CA PHE A 209 -10.70 20.39 -31.70
C PHE A 209 -10.06 21.77 -31.43
N PHE A 210 -10.48 22.82 -32.14
CA PHE A 210 -9.79 24.12 -32.14
C PHE A 210 -9.64 24.73 -30.74
N ASN A 211 -10.69 24.60 -29.91
CA ASN A 211 -10.78 25.22 -28.60
C ASN A 211 -10.09 24.43 -27.48
N TYR A 212 -9.53 23.25 -27.77
CA TYR A 212 -8.97 22.37 -26.77
C TYR A 212 -7.44 22.36 -26.79
N ASN A 213 -6.85 22.24 -25.62
CA ASN A 213 -5.41 22.04 -25.46
C ASN A 213 -5.08 20.54 -25.59
N VAL A 214 -3.88 20.23 -26.09
CA VAL A 214 -3.34 18.87 -26.09
C VAL A 214 -2.70 18.59 -24.75
N VAL A 215 -3.09 17.49 -24.11
CA VAL A 215 -2.58 17.09 -22.80
C VAL A 215 -2.03 15.67 -22.87
N TYR A 216 -0.71 15.53 -22.74
CA TYR A 216 -0.07 14.23 -22.72
C TYR A 216 -0.12 13.62 -21.32
N LEU A 217 -0.58 12.37 -21.23
CA LEU A 217 -0.73 11.60 -20.01
C LEU A 217 0.34 10.50 -19.99
N PHE A 218 1.47 10.77 -19.33
CA PHE A 218 2.59 9.83 -19.22
C PHE A 218 2.50 9.02 -17.94
N ASP A 219 2.47 7.70 -18.06
CA ASP A 219 2.41 6.79 -16.92
C ASP A 219 3.71 6.00 -16.73
N GLU A 220 3.89 5.50 -15.52
CA GLU A 220 5.06 4.73 -15.07
C GLU A 220 6.40 5.46 -15.23
N PHE A 221 6.45 6.74 -14.85
CA PHE A 221 7.67 7.55 -14.88
C PHE A 221 8.81 6.98 -14.02
N GLU A 222 8.52 6.09 -13.07
CA GLU A 222 9.54 5.36 -12.33
C GLU A 222 10.43 4.46 -13.21
N ASN A 223 9.95 4.04 -14.39
CA ASN A 223 10.69 3.16 -15.30
C ASN A 223 11.79 3.90 -16.07
N VAL A 224 11.76 5.24 -16.07
CA VAL A 224 12.73 6.06 -16.77
C VAL A 224 13.94 6.35 -15.87
N ASN A 225 15.14 6.09 -16.38
CA ASN A 225 16.38 6.42 -15.67
C ASN A 225 16.58 7.96 -15.58
N ASN A 226 17.47 8.40 -14.70
CA ASN A 226 17.63 9.83 -14.42
C ASN A 226 18.12 10.66 -15.62
N ASP A 227 18.88 10.08 -16.54
CA ASP A 227 19.38 10.82 -17.71
C ASP A 227 18.29 11.01 -18.76
N TYR A 228 17.44 10.02 -18.99
CA TYR A 228 16.29 10.14 -19.90
C TYR A 228 15.14 10.96 -19.30
N LYS A 229 14.98 10.96 -17.97
CA LYS A 229 14.04 11.87 -17.28
C LYS A 229 14.35 13.34 -17.58
N LYS A 230 15.62 13.73 -17.74
CA LYS A 230 16.00 15.10 -18.10
C LYS A 230 15.43 15.53 -19.45
N ILE A 231 15.32 14.61 -20.41
CA ILE A 231 14.74 14.89 -21.74
C ILE A 231 13.23 15.14 -21.61
N ILE A 232 12.53 14.31 -20.84
CA ILE A 232 11.10 14.51 -20.58
C ILE A 232 10.86 15.86 -19.86
N ASN A 233 11.70 16.20 -18.89
CA ASN A 233 11.64 17.52 -18.23
C ASN A 233 11.95 18.69 -19.16
N GLU A 234 12.83 18.50 -20.14
CA GLU A 234 13.11 19.51 -21.16
C GLU A 234 11.86 19.79 -22.00
N PHE A 235 11.09 18.76 -22.39
CA PHE A 235 9.80 18.97 -23.05
C PHE A 235 8.79 19.72 -22.18
N VAL A 236 8.74 19.44 -20.87
CA VAL A 236 7.90 20.19 -19.93
C VAL A 236 8.31 21.66 -19.88
N ARG A 237 9.61 21.94 -19.91
CA ARG A 237 10.16 23.30 -19.86
C ARG A 237 9.94 24.06 -21.17
N MET A 238 10.16 23.39 -22.30
CA MET A 238 9.97 23.93 -23.65
C MET A 238 8.49 23.97 -24.08
N GLY A 239 7.55 23.63 -23.20
CA GLY A 239 6.14 23.50 -23.53
C GLY A 239 5.59 24.72 -24.28
N GLU A 240 5.13 24.50 -25.52
CA GLU A 240 4.46 25.53 -26.31
C GLU A 240 3.03 25.79 -25.80
N PRO A 241 2.50 27.01 -25.94
CA PRO A 241 1.10 27.30 -25.62
C PRO A 241 0.14 26.32 -26.29
N GLY A 242 -0.75 25.72 -25.50
CA GLY A 242 -1.70 24.70 -25.99
C GLY A 242 -1.24 23.26 -25.78
N TYR A 243 -0.04 23.02 -25.27
CA TYR A 243 0.50 21.69 -24.95
C TYR A 243 0.87 21.57 -23.48
N PHE A 244 0.34 20.55 -22.78
CA PHE A 244 0.61 20.33 -21.37
C PHE A 244 0.88 18.86 -21.06
N PHE A 245 1.57 18.61 -19.94
CA PHE A 245 1.95 17.26 -19.53
C PHE A 245 1.32 16.89 -18.18
N ARG A 246 0.89 15.63 -18.03
CA ARG A 246 0.48 14.99 -16.77
C ARG A 246 1.31 13.74 -16.62
N ILE A 247 2.31 13.79 -15.74
CA ILE A 247 3.33 12.76 -15.61
C ILE A 247 3.13 12.04 -14.29
N ALA A 248 2.74 10.77 -14.34
CA ALA A 248 2.48 9.94 -13.18
C ALA A 248 3.67 9.02 -12.84
N GLY A 249 4.00 8.94 -11.56
CA GLY A 249 5.10 8.10 -11.08
C GLY A 249 5.04 7.80 -9.59
N ARG A 250 6.07 7.12 -9.07
CA ARG A 250 6.23 6.90 -7.62
C ARG A 250 6.84 8.13 -6.94
N LYS A 251 6.61 8.27 -5.64
CA LYS A 251 7.19 9.36 -4.84
C LYS A 251 8.70 9.34 -4.78
N GLU A 252 9.27 8.16 -4.54
CA GLU A 252 10.71 7.99 -4.30
C GLU A 252 11.51 7.75 -5.58
N SER A 253 10.83 7.54 -6.71
CA SER A 253 11.46 7.50 -8.03
C SER A 253 11.83 8.92 -8.44
N ALA A 254 12.81 9.49 -7.72
CA ALA A 254 13.38 10.83 -7.83
C ALA A 254 12.83 11.55 -9.06
N VAL A 255 11.80 12.37 -8.86
CA VAL A 255 11.43 13.37 -9.85
C VAL A 255 12.59 14.33 -9.85
N THR A 256 13.66 13.95 -10.54
CA THR A 256 14.67 14.91 -10.94
C THR A 256 13.88 15.96 -11.69
N SER A 257 13.94 17.20 -11.22
CA SER A 257 13.43 18.33 -11.98
C SER A 257 14.54 18.93 -12.85
N GLN A 258 15.72 18.27 -12.92
CA GLN A 258 16.78 18.65 -13.83
C GLN A 258 16.33 18.42 -15.27
N THR A 259 16.65 19.38 -16.12
CA THR A 259 16.59 19.29 -17.57
C THR A 259 18.01 19.05 -18.11
N LEU A 260 18.25 19.25 -19.41
CA LEU A 260 19.60 19.09 -19.95
C LEU A 260 20.56 20.16 -19.44
N ASN A 261 20.07 21.38 -19.18
CA ASN A 261 20.89 22.54 -18.82
C ASN A 261 20.52 23.16 -17.45
N GLU A 262 19.26 23.03 -17.01
CA GLU A 262 18.74 23.74 -15.83
C GLU A 262 17.88 22.85 -14.94
N LYS A 263 17.22 23.43 -13.93
CA LYS A 263 16.29 22.74 -13.03
C LYS A 263 14.93 23.42 -13.05
N ASN A 264 13.89 22.68 -13.44
CA ASN A 264 12.50 23.08 -13.31
C ASN A 264 12.11 23.19 -11.82
N LYS A 265 11.25 24.16 -11.51
CA LYS A 265 10.78 24.48 -10.17
C LYS A 265 9.28 24.19 -10.05
N ASP A 266 8.92 23.56 -8.93
CA ASP A 266 7.52 23.38 -8.55
C ASP A 266 6.85 24.75 -8.32
N GLY A 267 5.64 24.91 -8.84
CA GLY A 267 4.89 26.17 -8.86
C GLY A 267 5.18 27.07 -10.06
N ASN A 268 6.24 26.80 -10.84
CA ASN A 268 6.61 27.57 -12.03
C ASN A 268 6.38 26.76 -13.30
N GLU A 269 7.28 25.81 -13.60
CA GLU A 269 7.18 24.99 -14.82
C GLU A 269 6.22 23.80 -14.67
N PHE A 270 5.99 23.34 -13.44
CA PHE A 270 5.03 22.29 -13.14
C PHE A 270 4.44 22.41 -11.73
N ILE A 271 3.33 21.71 -11.49
CA ILE A 271 2.74 21.55 -10.15
C ILE A 271 2.90 20.10 -9.71
N LEU A 272 3.47 19.88 -8.52
CA LEU A 272 3.55 18.56 -7.90
C LEU A 272 2.27 18.24 -7.13
N ILE A 273 1.70 17.07 -7.41
CA ILE A 273 0.50 16.57 -6.75
C ILE A 273 0.81 15.20 -6.14
N ASP A 274 0.63 15.13 -4.83
CA ASP A 274 0.70 13.89 -4.08
C ASP A 274 -0.70 13.24 -3.97
N LEU A 275 -0.85 12.08 -4.59
CA LEU A 275 -2.07 11.27 -4.55
C LEU A 275 -2.21 10.48 -3.24
N ASP A 276 -1.12 10.21 -2.51
CA ASP A 276 -1.23 9.54 -1.21
C ASP A 276 -1.93 10.43 -0.18
N VAL A 277 -1.88 11.76 -0.38
CA VAL A 277 -2.63 12.72 0.46
C VAL A 277 -4.13 12.44 0.43
N ILE A 278 -4.66 11.86 -0.64
CA ILE A 278 -6.08 11.43 -0.73
C ILE A 278 -6.37 10.35 0.32
N TYR A 279 -5.41 9.45 0.53
CA TYR A 279 -5.50 8.34 1.46
C TYR A 279 -4.97 8.67 2.87
N ASN A 280 -4.51 9.90 3.10
CA ASN A 280 -4.03 10.34 4.41
C ASN A 280 -5.20 10.52 5.38
N GLN A 281 -5.08 9.89 6.55
CA GLN A 281 -6.19 9.68 7.48
C GLN A 281 -6.38 10.88 8.42
N ASN A 282 -7.13 11.89 7.99
CA ASN A 282 -7.88 12.75 8.92
C ASN A 282 -9.33 12.22 9.06
N SER A 283 -9.99 12.52 10.18
CA SER A 283 -11.29 11.91 10.55
C SER A 283 -12.42 12.11 9.54
N LYS A 284 -12.43 13.24 8.81
CA LYS A 284 -13.40 13.52 7.74
C LYS A 284 -13.11 12.69 6.48
N GLN A 285 -11.86 12.65 6.04
CA GLN A 285 -11.43 11.90 4.86
C GLN A 285 -11.59 10.38 5.05
N ALA A 286 -11.38 9.87 6.27
CA ALA A 286 -11.58 8.45 6.57
C ALA A 286 -13.02 7.97 6.30
N LYS A 287 -14.03 8.82 6.58
CA LYS A 287 -15.44 8.50 6.29
C LYS A 287 -15.70 8.43 4.78
N GLU A 288 -15.17 9.40 4.03
CA GLU A 288 -15.31 9.45 2.57
C GLU A 288 -14.60 8.27 1.89
N LEU A 289 -13.39 7.94 2.34
CA LEU A 289 -12.62 6.78 1.86
C LEU A 289 -13.35 5.47 2.15
N ARG A 290 -13.95 5.34 3.34
CA ARG A 290 -14.77 4.18 3.68
C ARG A 290 -15.97 4.03 2.74
N LEU A 291 -16.70 5.11 2.47
CA LEU A 291 -17.81 5.10 1.51
C LEU A 291 -17.33 4.76 0.09
N PHE A 292 -16.18 5.31 -0.31
CA PHE A 292 -15.57 4.96 -1.60
C PHE A 292 -15.23 3.47 -1.69
N ILE A 293 -14.65 2.86 -0.65
CA ILE A 293 -14.38 1.41 -0.64
C ILE A 293 -15.68 0.60 -0.68
N LEU A 294 -16.75 1.08 -0.03
CA LEU A 294 -18.06 0.44 -0.08
C LEU A 294 -18.60 0.44 -1.52
N ASP A 295 -18.64 1.62 -2.14
CA ASP A 295 -19.10 1.79 -3.53
C ASP A 295 -18.21 0.97 -4.50
N PHE A 296 -16.89 0.90 -4.24
CA PHE A 296 -15.92 0.12 -5.01
C PHE A 296 -16.17 -1.39 -4.93
N VAL A 297 -16.33 -1.94 -3.72
CA VAL A 297 -16.64 -3.36 -3.52
C VAL A 297 -17.99 -3.69 -4.13
N GLU A 298 -18.99 -2.85 -3.94
CA GLU A 298 -20.32 -3.03 -4.54
C GLU A 298 -20.23 -3.13 -6.05
N LYS A 299 -19.52 -2.18 -6.69
CA LYS A 299 -19.34 -2.15 -8.15
C LYS A 299 -18.66 -3.41 -8.68
N HIS A 300 -17.64 -3.91 -7.98
CA HIS A 300 -16.95 -5.14 -8.37
C HIS A 300 -17.83 -6.39 -8.17
N LEU A 301 -18.56 -6.50 -7.07
CA LEU A 301 -19.48 -7.61 -6.83
C LEU A 301 -20.65 -7.63 -7.83
N ARG A 302 -21.11 -6.46 -8.30
CA ARG A 302 -22.12 -6.36 -9.37
C ARG A 302 -21.68 -6.99 -10.69
N LEU A 303 -20.37 -7.02 -10.99
CA LEU A 303 -19.85 -7.64 -12.22
C LEU A 303 -20.09 -9.16 -12.25
N ILE A 304 -20.18 -9.79 -11.08
CA ILE A 304 -20.38 -11.24 -10.95
C ILE A 304 -21.76 -11.63 -10.44
N ALA A 305 -22.56 -10.67 -9.99
CA ALA A 305 -23.93 -10.91 -9.58
C ALA A 305 -24.78 -11.43 -10.76
N SER A 306 -25.64 -12.40 -10.47
CA SER A 306 -26.58 -12.94 -11.45
C SER A 306 -27.75 -11.99 -11.72
N ASP A 307 -28.13 -11.20 -10.70
CA ASP A 307 -29.31 -10.35 -10.70
C ASP A 307 -28.96 -8.89 -10.36
N ASN A 308 -29.82 -7.96 -10.76
CA ASN A 308 -29.68 -6.52 -10.47
C ASN A 308 -30.11 -6.11 -9.05
N SER A 309 -30.11 -7.06 -8.10
CA SER A 309 -30.51 -6.79 -6.72
C SER A 309 -29.50 -5.85 -6.03
N LYS A 310 -29.98 -5.11 -5.02
CA LYS A 310 -29.14 -4.23 -4.23
C LYS A 310 -28.16 -5.08 -3.42
N ILE A 311 -26.86 -4.89 -3.66
CA ILE A 311 -25.80 -5.58 -2.92
C ILE A 311 -25.51 -4.79 -1.64
N ASP A 312 -25.76 -5.40 -0.49
CA ASP A 312 -25.38 -4.85 0.82
C ASP A 312 -24.00 -5.40 1.21
N VAL A 313 -22.95 -4.62 0.89
CA VAL A 313 -21.55 -5.00 1.16
C VAL A 313 -21.29 -5.21 2.64
N GLU A 314 -21.87 -4.37 3.52
CA GLU A 314 -21.63 -4.48 4.96
C GLU A 314 -22.24 -5.75 5.51
N LYS A 315 -23.47 -6.09 5.07
CA LYS A 315 -24.11 -7.35 5.42
C LYS A 315 -23.29 -8.55 4.94
N ILE A 316 -22.80 -8.54 3.68
CA ILE A 316 -22.00 -9.64 3.12
C ILE A 316 -20.72 -9.89 3.92
N PHE A 317 -20.06 -8.83 4.42
CA PHE A 317 -18.88 -8.98 5.26
C PHE A 317 -19.20 -9.29 6.73
N GLY A 318 -20.48 -9.21 7.12
CA GLY A 318 -20.98 -9.53 8.45
C GLY A 318 -20.69 -8.49 9.51
N THR A 319 -21.29 -8.70 10.68
CA THR A 319 -21.27 -7.76 11.82
C THR A 319 -20.39 -8.24 12.98
N ASP A 320 -20.13 -7.36 13.95
CA ASP A 320 -19.44 -7.72 15.20
C ASP A 320 -20.20 -8.81 16.00
N GLU A 321 -21.53 -8.88 15.85
CA GLU A 321 -22.34 -9.92 16.48
C GLU A 321 -22.09 -11.28 15.83
N ASP A 322 -21.98 -11.34 14.50
CA ASP A 322 -21.69 -12.57 13.76
C ASP A 322 -20.28 -13.08 14.10
N PHE A 323 -19.32 -12.16 14.21
CA PHE A 323 -17.98 -12.47 14.68
C PHE A 323 -17.97 -13.04 16.11
N SER A 324 -18.77 -12.45 17.00
CA SER A 324 -18.88 -12.88 18.40
C SER A 324 -19.52 -14.27 18.51
N LYS A 325 -20.57 -14.55 17.71
CA LYS A 325 -21.19 -15.87 17.60
C LYS A 325 -20.19 -16.92 17.14
N TYR A 326 -19.40 -16.60 16.10
CA TYR A 326 -18.39 -17.51 15.57
C TYR A 326 -17.31 -17.85 16.60
N LEU A 327 -16.80 -16.85 17.31
CA LEU A 327 -15.74 -17.06 18.28
C LEU A 327 -16.17 -18.08 19.35
N ASN A 328 -17.47 -18.19 19.68
CA ASN A 328 -18.06 -19.14 20.65
C ASN A 328 -17.16 -19.36 21.90
N ASN A 329 -16.49 -18.28 22.27
CA ASN A 329 -15.39 -18.22 23.21
C ASN A 329 -15.73 -17.04 24.12
N ASP A 330 -16.69 -17.26 25.03
CA ASP A 330 -16.85 -16.39 26.21
C ASP A 330 -15.53 -16.25 27.00
N TYR A 331 -14.50 -17.05 26.64
CA TYR A 331 -13.25 -17.23 27.35
C TYR A 331 -13.52 -17.37 28.86
N SER A 332 -14.67 -17.94 29.19
CA SER A 332 -15.14 -18.08 30.55
C SER A 332 -14.26 -19.11 31.25
N ILE A 333 -13.76 -18.74 32.42
CA ILE A 333 -12.80 -19.54 33.18
C ILE A 333 -13.43 -20.86 33.65
N SER A 334 -14.75 -20.88 33.88
CA SER A 334 -15.48 -22.07 34.32
C SER A 334 -15.57 -23.18 33.25
N LYS A 335 -15.35 -22.86 31.97
CA LYS A 335 -15.37 -23.85 30.89
C LYS A 335 -14.09 -24.67 30.91
N GLU A 336 -14.20 -25.99 30.92
CA GLU A 336 -13.08 -26.94 30.99
C GLU A 336 -12.00 -26.66 29.91
N LYS A 337 -12.42 -26.35 28.68
CA LYS A 337 -11.50 -25.99 27.57
C LYS A 337 -10.56 -24.82 27.91
N ASN A 338 -11.01 -23.87 28.74
CA ASN A 338 -10.27 -22.66 29.09
C ASN A 338 -9.39 -22.83 30.34
N MET A 339 -9.57 -23.89 31.13
CA MET A 339 -8.76 -24.14 32.33
C MET A 339 -7.29 -24.38 32.01
N LYS A 340 -6.99 -25.00 30.86
CA LYS A 340 -5.62 -25.14 30.37
C LYS A 340 -4.96 -23.78 30.13
N LEU A 341 -5.68 -22.86 29.47
CA LEU A 341 -5.22 -21.50 29.21
C LEU A 341 -5.05 -20.71 30.51
N TYR A 342 -6.00 -20.83 31.45
CA TYR A 342 -5.91 -20.21 32.78
C TYR A 342 -4.62 -20.62 33.50
N ASN A 343 -4.34 -21.93 33.56
CA ASN A 343 -3.15 -22.47 34.21
C ASN A 343 -1.87 -22.01 33.51
N TYR A 344 -1.86 -21.94 32.18
CA TYR A 344 -0.74 -21.38 31.42
C TYR A 344 -0.49 -19.90 31.77
N ILE A 345 -1.56 -19.09 31.83
CA ILE A 345 -1.48 -17.67 32.20
C ILE A 345 -0.93 -17.52 33.62
N LYS A 346 -1.44 -18.31 34.57
CA LYS A 346 -0.98 -18.35 35.96
C LYS A 346 0.52 -18.65 36.06
N ASN A 347 0.95 -19.73 35.42
CA ASN A 347 2.35 -20.16 35.46
C ASN A 347 3.28 -19.15 34.80
N SER A 348 2.85 -18.55 33.68
CA SER A 348 3.60 -17.50 32.99
C SER A 348 3.74 -16.24 33.85
N PHE A 349 2.67 -15.82 34.53
CA PHE A 349 2.69 -14.69 35.45
C PHE A 349 3.62 -14.92 36.64
N ILE A 350 3.56 -16.10 37.27
CA ILE A 350 4.40 -16.44 38.43
C ILE A 350 5.88 -16.44 38.05
N ARG A 351 6.24 -16.94 36.86
CA ARG A 351 7.63 -16.94 36.35
C ARG A 351 8.14 -15.55 35.98
N ALA A 352 7.25 -14.64 35.57
CA ALA A 352 7.60 -13.28 35.14
C ALA A 352 7.98 -12.35 36.31
N LEU A 353 7.54 -12.68 37.53
CA LEU A 353 7.81 -11.93 38.75
C LEU A 353 9.11 -12.45 39.42
N PRO A 354 10.19 -11.64 39.52
CA PRO A 354 11.43 -12.05 40.16
C PRO A 354 11.36 -11.93 41.70
N ILE A 355 10.31 -12.50 42.29
CA ILE A 355 10.07 -12.56 43.75
C ILE A 355 9.72 -14.00 44.15
N SER A 356 9.50 -14.25 45.44
CA SER A 356 9.12 -15.59 45.91
C SER A 356 7.86 -16.10 45.21
N LYS A 357 7.88 -17.38 44.77
CA LYS A 357 6.74 -18.01 44.08
C LYS A 357 5.44 -17.92 44.89
N LYS A 358 5.54 -17.91 46.23
CA LYS A 358 4.40 -17.75 47.15
C LYS A 358 3.75 -16.38 47.00
N ILE A 359 4.53 -15.30 47.04
CA ILE A 359 4.00 -13.93 46.87
C ILE A 359 3.44 -13.74 45.45
N SER A 360 4.14 -14.25 44.42
CA SER A 360 3.64 -14.19 43.04
C SER A 360 2.29 -14.90 42.86
N ALA A 361 2.12 -16.07 43.49
CA ALA A 361 0.87 -16.81 43.46
C ALA A 361 -0.25 -16.09 44.22
N GLU A 362 0.07 -15.44 45.34
CA GLU A 362 -0.86 -14.62 46.11
C GLU A 362 -1.36 -13.41 45.29
N ILE A 363 -0.44 -12.66 44.66
CA ILE A 363 -0.79 -11.55 43.76
C ILE A 363 -1.72 -12.04 42.65
N PHE A 364 -1.38 -13.16 42.01
CA PHE A 364 -2.22 -13.73 40.96
C PHE A 364 -3.62 -14.06 41.47
N SER A 365 -3.73 -14.66 42.67
CA SER A 365 -5.02 -15.00 43.29
C SER A 365 -5.89 -13.78 43.53
N ILE A 366 -5.30 -12.64 43.92
CA ILE A 366 -6.00 -11.37 44.09
C ILE A 366 -6.50 -10.86 42.73
N LEU A 367 -5.64 -10.88 41.71
CA LEU A 367 -6.00 -10.41 40.37
C LEU A 367 -7.11 -11.27 39.71
N SER A 368 -7.17 -12.56 40.03
CA SER A 368 -8.18 -13.49 39.53
C SER A 368 -9.46 -13.58 40.36
N ASN A 369 -9.50 -12.99 41.56
CA ASN A 369 -10.62 -13.13 42.47
C ASN A 369 -11.91 -12.54 41.89
N GLY A 370 -12.93 -13.37 41.72
CA GLY A 370 -14.23 -12.97 41.15
C GLY A 370 -14.19 -12.66 39.65
N VAL A 371 -13.11 -13.02 38.95
CA VAL A 371 -13.00 -12.83 37.49
C VAL A 371 -13.56 -14.05 36.78
N ASP A 372 -14.49 -13.85 35.86
CA ASP A 372 -15.20 -14.89 35.14
C ASP A 372 -14.65 -15.17 33.73
N SER A 373 -13.92 -14.23 33.13
CA SER A 373 -13.36 -14.33 31.78
C SER A 373 -11.84 -14.14 31.74
N LEU A 374 -11.15 -14.95 30.92
CA LEU A 374 -9.71 -14.82 30.67
C LEU A 374 -9.34 -13.47 30.05
N LEU A 375 -10.26 -12.84 29.32
CA LEU A 375 -10.08 -11.49 28.77
C LEU A 375 -9.82 -10.48 29.89
N PHE A 376 -10.69 -10.46 30.90
CA PHE A 376 -10.57 -9.56 32.04
C PHE A 376 -9.40 -9.92 32.95
N LEU A 377 -9.11 -11.21 33.13
CA LEU A 377 -7.93 -11.64 33.89
C LEU A 377 -6.63 -11.11 33.26
N LYS A 378 -6.48 -11.22 31.94
CA LYS A 378 -5.30 -10.68 31.24
C LYS A 378 -5.26 -9.16 31.28
N LEU A 379 -6.41 -8.49 31.23
CA LEU A 379 -6.46 -7.04 31.41
C LEU A 379 -5.99 -6.63 32.81
N ASN A 380 -6.43 -7.33 33.86
CA ASN A 380 -5.96 -7.12 35.23
C ASN A 380 -4.44 -7.28 35.33
N ILE A 381 -3.89 -8.34 34.73
CA ILE A 381 -2.44 -8.55 34.66
C ILE A 381 -1.76 -7.36 33.97
N ILE A 382 -2.20 -6.96 32.77
CA ILE A 382 -1.58 -5.82 32.05
C ILE A 382 -1.65 -4.53 32.87
N ARG A 383 -2.79 -4.22 33.49
CA ARG A 383 -2.97 -3.01 34.32
C ARG A 383 -2.04 -3.03 35.54
N PHE A 384 -1.91 -4.20 36.18
CA PHE A 384 -0.95 -4.40 37.26
C PHE A 384 0.48 -4.11 36.80
N LEU A 385 0.92 -4.71 35.68
CA LEU A 385 2.29 -4.60 35.16
C LEU A 385 2.68 -3.22 34.61
N LYS A 386 1.69 -2.42 34.21
CA LYS A 386 1.89 -1.06 33.68
C LYS A 386 1.72 0.02 34.74
N SER A 387 1.45 -0.33 36.00
CA SER A 387 1.41 0.65 37.08
C SER A 387 2.76 1.34 37.26
N LYS A 388 2.76 2.68 37.29
CA LYS A 388 3.98 3.52 37.33
C LYS A 388 4.76 3.41 38.66
N LYS A 389 4.17 2.84 39.70
CA LYS A 389 4.71 2.84 41.07
C LYS A 389 5.01 1.44 41.64
N ILE A 390 5.08 0.40 40.80
CA ILE A 390 5.33 -0.97 41.29
C ILE A 390 6.68 -1.03 42.01
N ASN A 391 6.66 -1.39 43.28
CA ASN A 391 7.83 -1.74 44.09
C ASN A 391 7.46 -2.88 45.04
N GLU A 392 8.44 -3.51 45.67
CA GLU A 392 8.22 -4.68 46.53
C GLU A 392 7.22 -4.41 47.67
N ASN A 393 7.18 -3.17 48.17
CA ASN A 393 6.35 -2.77 49.31
C ASN A 393 4.87 -2.53 48.96
N ASN A 394 4.50 -2.50 47.67
CA ASN A 394 3.12 -2.20 47.26
C ASN A 394 2.50 -3.19 46.25
N LEU A 395 3.13 -4.35 46.04
CA LEU A 395 2.64 -5.36 45.09
C LEU A 395 1.22 -5.83 45.42
N LEU A 396 0.97 -6.22 46.68
CA LEU A 396 -0.33 -6.74 47.11
C LEU A 396 -1.43 -5.66 47.07
N SER A 397 -1.12 -4.43 47.51
CA SER A 397 -2.08 -3.32 47.49
C SER A 397 -2.42 -2.86 46.07
N LEU A 398 -1.45 -2.89 45.14
CA LEU A 398 -1.69 -2.64 43.72
C LEU A 398 -2.58 -3.72 43.09
N ALA A 399 -2.34 -4.99 43.41
CA ALA A 399 -3.17 -6.09 42.92
C ALA A 399 -4.62 -5.95 43.40
N ALA A 400 -4.80 -5.61 44.69
CA ALA A 400 -6.12 -5.37 45.28
C ALA A 400 -6.82 -4.18 44.62
N LYS A 401 -6.10 -3.08 44.35
CA LYS A 401 -6.64 -1.92 43.64
C LYS A 401 -7.13 -2.27 42.24
N VAL A 402 -6.34 -3.03 41.47
CA VAL A 402 -6.73 -3.44 40.12
C VAL A 402 -7.98 -4.33 40.15
N ASN A 403 -8.07 -5.27 41.11
CA ASN A 403 -9.26 -6.11 41.27
C ASN A 403 -10.50 -5.30 41.71
N PHE A 404 -10.32 -4.30 42.58
CA PHE A 404 -11.38 -3.38 42.98
C PHE A 404 -11.94 -2.61 41.76
N GLU A 405 -11.07 -2.02 40.94
CA GLU A 405 -11.48 -1.30 39.73
C GLU A 405 -12.18 -2.21 38.71
N TYR A 406 -11.81 -3.50 38.63
CA TYR A 406 -12.55 -4.49 37.84
C TYR A 406 -13.97 -4.71 38.37
N LYS A 407 -14.13 -4.90 39.69
CA LYS A 407 -15.45 -5.08 40.32
C LYS A 407 -16.32 -3.83 40.14
N SER A 408 -15.75 -2.64 40.34
CA SER A 408 -16.44 -1.38 40.06
C SER A 408 -16.87 -1.26 38.61
N TYR A 409 -16.07 -1.75 37.65
CA TYR A 409 -16.46 -1.79 36.25
C TYR A 409 -17.64 -2.72 35.97
N LEU A 410 -17.75 -3.88 36.66
CA LEU A 410 -18.91 -4.76 36.50
C LEU A 410 -20.21 -4.09 36.95
N GLU A 411 -20.17 -3.26 37.99
CA GLU A 411 -21.33 -2.54 38.52
C GLU A 411 -21.66 -1.28 37.70
N LEU A 412 -20.64 -0.51 37.32
CA LEU A 412 -20.78 0.84 36.76
C LEU A 412 -20.63 0.90 35.23
N GLY A 413 -20.12 -0.16 34.61
CA GLY A 413 -19.83 -0.21 33.17
C GLY A 413 -18.89 0.90 32.72
N SER A 414 -19.25 1.60 31.64
CA SER A 414 -18.45 2.68 31.04
C SER A 414 -18.23 3.89 31.96
N LYS A 415 -18.97 4.00 33.09
CA LYS A 415 -18.75 5.05 34.10
C LYS A 415 -17.44 4.84 34.87
N GLU A 416 -16.96 3.61 35.00
CA GLU A 416 -15.61 3.33 35.54
C GLU A 416 -14.56 3.59 34.45
N LYS A 417 -14.23 4.88 34.26
CA LYS A 417 -13.44 5.36 33.12
C LYS A 417 -12.07 4.71 33.03
N SER A 418 -11.40 4.42 34.15
CA SER A 418 -10.03 3.88 34.10
C SER A 418 -10.00 2.47 33.52
N TYR A 419 -10.88 1.60 34.01
CA TYR A 419 -10.95 0.22 33.55
C TYR A 419 -11.52 0.13 32.13
N TYR A 420 -12.60 0.87 31.84
CA TYR A 420 -13.20 0.92 30.51
C TYR A 420 -12.23 1.40 29.43
N THR A 421 -11.44 2.45 29.72
CA THR A 421 -10.41 2.94 28.80
C THR A 421 -9.35 1.86 28.54
N ALA A 422 -8.87 1.18 29.58
CA ALA A 422 -7.89 0.11 29.42
C ALA A 422 -8.45 -1.06 28.60
N LEU A 423 -9.71 -1.46 28.82
CA LEU A 423 -10.38 -2.48 28.03
C LEU A 423 -10.42 -2.09 26.54
N ASN A 424 -10.86 -0.87 26.23
CA ASN A 424 -10.89 -0.37 24.85
C ASN A 424 -9.51 -0.35 24.18
N HIS A 425 -8.43 -0.15 24.96
CA HIS A 425 -7.07 -0.11 24.44
C HIS A 425 -6.53 -1.51 24.13
N TYR A 426 -6.76 -2.49 25.00
CA TYR A 426 -6.09 -3.81 24.92
C TYR A 426 -6.99 -4.97 24.50
N LYS A 427 -8.33 -4.81 24.40
CA LYS A 427 -9.26 -5.91 24.08
C LYS A 427 -8.85 -6.69 22.84
N SER A 428 -8.57 -6.02 21.72
CA SER A 428 -8.18 -6.68 20.46
C SER A 428 -6.87 -7.46 20.59
N ASP A 429 -5.88 -6.91 21.31
CA ASP A 429 -4.59 -7.56 21.52
C ASP A 429 -4.73 -8.78 22.44
N ILE A 430 -5.49 -8.67 23.53
CA ILE A 430 -5.75 -9.79 24.44
C ILE A 430 -6.52 -10.90 23.73
N MET A 431 -7.55 -10.57 22.95
CA MET A 431 -8.30 -11.56 22.17
C MET A 431 -7.40 -12.30 21.18
N SER A 432 -6.50 -11.59 20.50
CA SER A 432 -5.52 -12.20 19.60
C SER A 432 -4.53 -13.09 20.35
N GLN A 433 -4.09 -12.67 21.54
CA GLN A 433 -3.25 -13.51 22.41
C GLN A 433 -3.96 -14.79 22.83
N LEU A 434 -5.21 -14.70 23.32
CA LEU A 434 -5.97 -15.87 23.77
C LEU A 434 -6.23 -16.85 22.62
N TYR A 435 -6.60 -16.33 21.46
CA TYR A 435 -6.86 -17.16 20.28
C TYR A 435 -5.60 -17.86 19.76
N TYR A 436 -4.47 -17.16 19.75
CA TYR A 436 -3.16 -17.75 19.41
C TYR A 436 -2.70 -18.78 20.44
N MET A 437 -2.93 -18.53 21.74
CA MET A 437 -2.59 -19.47 22.81
C MET A 437 -3.44 -20.75 22.76
N GLU A 438 -4.69 -20.67 22.31
CA GLU A 438 -5.56 -21.84 22.13
C GLU A 438 -5.01 -22.75 21.02
N ASN A 439 -4.61 -22.18 19.89
CA ASN A 439 -3.96 -22.91 18.81
C ASN A 439 -3.14 -21.95 17.91
N PRO A 440 -1.80 -22.00 17.98
CA PRO A 440 -0.92 -21.14 17.17
C PRO A 440 -1.06 -21.34 15.65
N GLN A 441 -1.58 -22.49 15.20
CA GLN A 441 -1.77 -22.81 13.78
C GLN A 441 -3.05 -22.20 13.20
N ARG A 442 -3.95 -21.65 14.02
CA ARG A 442 -5.17 -21.01 13.53
C ARG A 442 -4.87 -19.73 12.75
N VAL A 443 -5.79 -19.37 11.87
CA VAL A 443 -5.70 -18.11 11.11
C VAL A 443 -5.90 -16.90 12.03
N PRO A 444 -5.20 -15.78 11.80
CA PRO A 444 -5.35 -14.60 12.62
C PRO A 444 -6.78 -14.02 12.59
N LEU A 445 -7.19 -13.31 13.64
CA LEU A 445 -8.54 -12.76 13.82
C LEU A 445 -8.78 -11.51 12.95
N TYR A 446 -9.24 -11.70 11.70
CA TYR A 446 -9.68 -10.61 10.82
C TYR A 446 -11.04 -10.88 10.22
N TYR A 447 -11.96 -9.94 10.41
CA TYR A 447 -13.35 -10.09 10.00
C TYR A 447 -14.03 -8.75 9.80
N GLY A 448 -14.95 -8.68 8.85
CA GLY A 448 -15.82 -7.54 8.64
C GLY A 448 -15.25 -6.49 7.69
N PHE A 449 -16.16 -5.64 7.21
CA PHE A 449 -15.85 -4.62 6.22
C PHE A 449 -14.89 -3.53 6.75
N GLU A 450 -15.00 -3.18 8.03
CA GLU A 450 -14.11 -2.19 8.64
C GLU A 450 -12.66 -2.73 8.69
N THR A 451 -12.48 -4.03 8.95
CA THR A 451 -11.17 -4.68 8.88
C THR A 451 -10.60 -4.67 7.47
N LEU A 452 -11.43 -4.90 6.44
CA LEU A 452 -11.04 -4.75 5.03
C LEU A 452 -10.50 -3.33 4.75
N CYS A 453 -11.25 -2.31 5.15
CA CYS A 453 -10.85 -0.91 4.96
C CYS A 453 -9.50 -0.59 5.63
N GLN A 454 -9.35 -1.00 6.89
CA GLN A 454 -8.17 -0.70 7.70
C GLN A 454 -6.92 -1.45 7.22
N LEU A 455 -7.03 -2.76 6.94
CA LEU A 455 -5.90 -3.56 6.45
C LEU A 455 -5.43 -3.09 5.08
N THR A 456 -6.35 -2.77 4.17
CA THR A 456 -5.99 -2.33 2.82
C THR A 456 -5.50 -0.88 2.79
N SER A 457 -5.60 -0.14 3.90
CA SER A 457 -5.37 1.31 3.96
C SER A 457 -6.19 2.07 2.91
N TYR A 458 -7.41 1.60 2.62
CA TYR A 458 -8.29 2.14 1.58
C TYR A 458 -7.68 2.13 0.15
N ASN A 459 -6.66 1.31 -0.10
CA ASN A 459 -6.03 1.18 -1.41
C ASN A 459 -6.85 0.21 -2.30
N PRO A 460 -7.40 0.66 -3.45
CA PRO A 460 -8.27 -0.16 -4.30
C PRO A 460 -7.62 -1.47 -4.77
N ARG A 461 -6.33 -1.45 -5.11
CA ARG A 461 -5.61 -2.65 -5.55
C ARG A 461 -5.51 -3.68 -4.42
N ASN A 462 -5.25 -3.24 -3.19
CA ASN A 462 -5.23 -4.12 -2.03
C ASN A 462 -6.62 -4.68 -1.72
N VAL A 463 -7.68 -3.89 -1.89
CA VAL A 463 -9.07 -4.35 -1.75
C VAL A 463 -9.38 -5.45 -2.77
N LEU A 464 -9.05 -5.24 -4.05
CA LEU A 464 -9.22 -6.28 -5.08
C LEU A 464 -8.44 -7.55 -4.76
N ASN A 465 -7.19 -7.43 -4.30
CA ASN A 465 -6.40 -8.59 -3.89
C ASN A 465 -7.10 -9.38 -2.78
N VAL A 466 -7.61 -8.70 -1.74
CA VAL A 466 -8.38 -9.38 -0.70
C VAL A 466 -9.63 -10.05 -1.27
N LEU A 467 -10.40 -9.36 -2.12
CA LEU A 467 -11.61 -9.93 -2.72
C LEU A 467 -11.31 -11.19 -3.53
N TYR A 468 -10.27 -11.20 -4.38
CA TYR A 468 -9.88 -12.42 -5.12
C TYR A 468 -9.47 -13.55 -4.19
N LYS A 469 -8.72 -13.27 -3.13
CA LYS A 469 -8.29 -14.32 -2.20
C LYS A 469 -9.46 -14.85 -1.38
N ILE A 470 -10.43 -14.02 -1.00
CA ILE A 470 -11.68 -14.47 -0.38
C ILE A 470 -12.50 -15.32 -1.37
N GLU A 471 -12.65 -14.88 -2.62
CA GLU A 471 -13.35 -15.65 -3.66
C GLU A 471 -12.73 -17.04 -3.85
N ASN A 472 -11.40 -17.13 -3.86
CA ASN A 472 -10.70 -18.41 -3.95
C ASN A 472 -11.01 -19.34 -2.76
N GLN A 473 -11.11 -18.79 -1.54
CA GLN A 473 -11.50 -19.58 -0.36
C GLN A 473 -12.96 -20.04 -0.44
N LEU A 474 -13.86 -19.19 -0.95
CA LEU A 474 -15.27 -19.53 -1.15
C LEU A 474 -15.41 -20.64 -2.19
N LYS A 475 -14.75 -20.48 -3.35
CA LYS A 475 -14.72 -21.47 -4.44
C LYS A 475 -14.19 -22.82 -3.97
N PHE A 476 -13.13 -22.84 -3.16
CA PHE A 476 -12.60 -24.08 -2.58
C PHE A 476 -13.67 -24.84 -1.77
N ASN A 477 -14.60 -24.11 -1.14
CA ASN A 477 -15.73 -24.67 -0.41
C ASN A 477 -17.01 -24.79 -1.26
N ASN A 478 -16.93 -24.69 -2.59
CA ASN A 478 -18.06 -24.67 -3.52
C ASN A 478 -19.09 -23.55 -3.26
N LYS A 479 -18.67 -22.45 -2.62
CA LYS A 479 -19.48 -21.25 -2.33
C LYS A 479 -19.04 -20.07 -3.22
N ASP A 480 -19.84 -19.02 -3.20
CA ASP A 480 -19.54 -17.69 -3.74
C ASP A 480 -19.96 -16.61 -2.72
N PHE A 481 -19.80 -15.33 -3.08
CA PHE A 481 -20.12 -14.19 -2.21
C PHE A 481 -21.59 -14.09 -1.81
N PHE A 482 -22.49 -14.76 -2.53
CA PHE A 482 -23.94 -14.66 -2.37
C PHE A 482 -24.57 -15.99 -1.89
N SER A 483 -23.74 -17.00 -1.63
CA SER A 483 -24.20 -18.33 -1.21
C SER A 483 -24.77 -18.34 0.20
N GLU A 484 -24.38 -17.39 1.05
CA GLU A 484 -24.81 -17.24 2.44
C GLU A 484 -25.12 -15.76 2.72
N ASP A 485 -25.79 -15.46 3.84
CA ASP A 485 -26.08 -14.07 4.25
C ASP A 485 -24.82 -13.22 4.46
N TYR A 486 -23.72 -13.87 4.88
CA TYR A 486 -22.41 -13.27 5.08
C TYR A 486 -21.29 -14.28 4.85
N ILE A 487 -20.11 -13.78 4.52
CA ILE A 487 -18.90 -14.60 4.33
C ILE A 487 -18.43 -15.08 5.70
N CYS A 488 -18.27 -16.40 5.86
CA CYS A 488 -17.81 -16.97 7.13
C CYS A 488 -16.42 -16.45 7.55
N PHE A 489 -16.16 -16.47 8.86
CA PHE A 489 -14.92 -15.96 9.45
C PHE A 489 -13.67 -16.58 8.83
N GLU A 490 -13.65 -17.90 8.66
CA GLU A 490 -12.47 -18.60 8.13
C GLU A 490 -12.15 -18.17 6.70
N ALA A 491 -13.16 -17.98 5.86
CA ALA A 491 -12.94 -17.56 4.48
C ALA A 491 -12.37 -16.13 4.43
N GLN A 492 -12.90 -15.20 5.24
CA GLN A 492 -12.36 -13.84 5.34
C GLN A 492 -10.93 -13.84 5.89
N SER A 493 -10.69 -14.46 7.04
CA SER A 493 -9.36 -14.49 7.68
C SER A 493 -8.30 -15.19 6.83
N ARG A 494 -8.64 -16.29 6.14
CA ARG A 494 -7.74 -16.93 5.16
C ARG A 494 -7.51 -16.03 3.96
N GLY A 495 -8.56 -15.40 3.43
CA GLY A 495 -8.46 -14.44 2.34
C GLY A 495 -7.50 -13.29 2.65
N PHE A 496 -7.62 -12.67 3.83
CA PHE A 496 -6.69 -11.64 4.31
C PHE A 496 -5.25 -12.17 4.42
N ARG A 497 -5.04 -13.36 4.97
CA ARG A 497 -3.70 -13.96 5.11
C ARG A 497 -3.06 -14.27 3.76
N GLU A 498 -3.79 -14.84 2.83
CA GLU A 498 -3.29 -15.14 1.48
C GLU A 498 -3.05 -13.86 0.67
N ALA A 499 -3.87 -12.83 0.86
CA ALA A 499 -3.66 -11.54 0.21
C ALA A 499 -2.39 -10.85 0.76
N ALA A 500 -2.14 -10.94 2.06
CA ALA A 500 -0.92 -10.46 2.70
C ALA A 500 0.33 -11.17 2.17
N LYS A 501 0.28 -12.50 2.02
CA LYS A 501 1.37 -13.28 1.41
C LYS A 501 1.63 -12.86 -0.03
N HIS A 502 0.58 -12.71 -0.84
CA HIS A 502 0.71 -12.26 -2.23
C HIS A 502 1.34 -10.87 -2.32
N PHE A 503 0.88 -9.93 -1.48
CA PHE A 503 1.45 -8.57 -1.39
C PHE A 503 2.94 -8.60 -0.99
N PHE A 504 3.31 -9.44 -0.02
CA PHE A 504 4.68 -9.54 0.48
C PHE A 504 5.63 -10.29 -0.47
N ASN A 505 5.16 -11.31 -1.19
CA ASN A 505 6.02 -12.18 -2.00
C ASN A 505 6.03 -11.79 -3.48
N GLU A 506 4.87 -11.55 -4.08
CA GLU A 506 4.73 -11.43 -5.52
C GLU A 506 4.69 -9.96 -5.96
N ASP A 507 4.07 -9.08 -5.16
CA ASP A 507 3.87 -7.69 -5.58
C ASP A 507 5.08 -6.78 -5.34
N THR A 508 6.11 -7.27 -4.66
CA THR A 508 7.26 -6.47 -4.18
C THR A 508 8.63 -7.09 -4.50
N SER A 509 8.71 -8.10 -5.39
CA SER A 509 9.98 -8.74 -5.78
C SER A 509 10.61 -8.08 -7.02
N TYR A 510 11.58 -7.19 -6.82
CA TYR A 510 12.29 -6.45 -7.87
C TYR A 510 13.81 -6.43 -7.62
N GLY A 511 14.44 -7.61 -7.59
CA GLY A 511 15.89 -7.74 -7.42
C GLY A 511 16.39 -7.63 -5.97
N SER A 512 17.71 -7.49 -5.79
CA SER A 512 18.38 -7.65 -4.49
C SER A 512 17.93 -6.65 -3.42
N ILE A 513 17.74 -5.38 -3.76
CA ILE A 513 17.30 -4.35 -2.80
C ILE A 513 15.91 -4.65 -2.24
N SER A 514 15.02 -5.23 -3.07
CA SER A 514 13.68 -5.61 -2.64
C SER A 514 13.69 -6.78 -1.66
N MET A 515 14.61 -7.75 -1.85
CA MET A 515 14.79 -8.85 -0.91
C MET A 515 15.29 -8.35 0.45
N GLN A 516 16.20 -7.37 0.45
CA GLN A 516 16.72 -6.77 1.68
C GLN A 516 15.64 -5.98 2.41
N ALA A 517 14.80 -5.24 1.68
CA ALA A 517 13.63 -4.58 2.25
C ALA A 517 12.70 -5.60 2.92
N LYS A 518 12.42 -6.74 2.28
CA LYS A 518 11.60 -7.82 2.87
C LYS A 518 12.21 -8.39 4.15
N GLN A 519 13.51 -8.66 4.18
CA GLN A 519 14.19 -9.12 5.38
C GLN A 519 14.07 -8.12 6.53
N ALA A 520 14.19 -6.81 6.25
CA ALA A 520 13.98 -5.78 7.25
C ALA A 520 12.54 -5.79 7.80
N ILE A 521 11.55 -6.03 6.94
CA ILE A 521 10.14 -6.14 7.32
C ILE A 521 9.87 -7.38 8.15
N GLU A 522 10.52 -8.52 7.88
CA GLU A 522 10.43 -9.73 8.73
C GLU A 522 10.92 -9.47 10.14
N LYS A 523 12.04 -8.74 10.28
CA LYS A 523 12.57 -8.32 11.58
C LYS A 523 11.60 -7.37 12.29
N ILE A 524 11.07 -6.36 11.60
CA ILE A 524 10.09 -5.41 12.16
C ILE A 524 8.80 -6.13 12.59
N GLY A 525 8.26 -7.01 11.74
CA GLY A 525 7.08 -7.82 12.03
C GLY A 525 7.27 -8.70 13.26
N SER A 526 8.42 -9.38 13.36
CA SER A 526 8.78 -10.19 14.53
C SER A 526 8.91 -9.36 15.81
N TYR A 527 9.46 -8.15 15.73
CA TYR A 527 9.56 -7.24 16.86
C TYR A 527 8.19 -6.74 17.34
N LEU A 528 7.31 -6.33 16.41
CA LEU A 528 5.95 -5.90 16.71
C LEU A 528 5.10 -7.05 17.27
N GLN A 529 5.28 -8.26 16.74
CA GLN A 529 4.61 -9.45 17.25
C GLN A 529 5.08 -9.75 18.67
N ALA A 530 6.38 -9.70 18.94
CA ALA A 530 6.92 -9.85 20.28
C ALA A 530 6.34 -8.83 21.26
N ALA A 531 6.08 -7.59 20.81
CA ALA A 531 5.39 -6.59 21.61
C ALA A 531 3.94 -6.98 21.89
N ARG A 532 3.18 -7.33 20.83
CA ARG A 532 1.76 -7.66 20.92
C ARG A 532 1.49 -8.88 21.79
N PHE A 533 2.35 -9.90 21.74
CA PHE A 533 2.18 -11.16 22.47
C PHE A 533 2.92 -11.22 23.82
N SER A 534 3.51 -10.10 24.25
CA SER A 534 4.14 -10.01 25.57
C SER A 534 3.12 -9.88 26.71
N LEU A 535 3.54 -10.28 27.92
CA LEU A 535 2.73 -10.17 29.13
C LEU A 535 2.36 -8.71 29.46
N LYS A 536 3.29 -7.76 29.27
CA LYS A 536 3.09 -6.33 29.60
C LYS A 536 2.44 -5.52 28.47
N ILE A 537 2.45 -6.01 27.24
CA ILE A 537 2.08 -5.30 25.99
C ILE A 537 2.56 -3.84 26.03
N PRO A 538 3.80 -3.52 25.58
CA PRO A 538 4.41 -2.20 25.78
C PRO A 538 3.56 -1.05 25.23
N GLU A 539 2.91 -1.24 24.09
CA GLU A 539 2.03 -0.26 23.46
C GLU A 539 0.76 -0.96 22.96
N SER A 540 -0.41 -0.34 23.10
CA SER A 540 -1.65 -0.93 22.57
C SER A 540 -1.68 -0.89 21.05
N SER A 541 -2.16 -1.97 20.44
CA SER A 541 -2.20 -2.18 19.00
C SER A 541 -0.84 -1.92 18.32
N PRO A 542 0.20 -2.75 18.59
CA PRO A 542 1.54 -2.56 18.03
C PRO A 542 1.56 -2.75 16.52
N LEU A 543 1.77 -1.66 15.78
CA LEU A 543 1.96 -1.68 14.33
C LEU A 543 2.92 -0.58 13.82
N ALA A 544 3.31 0.34 14.71
CA ALA A 544 4.17 1.48 14.38
C ALA A 544 5.44 1.50 15.22
N ILE A 545 6.51 2.01 14.61
CA ILE A 545 7.82 2.22 15.22
C ILE A 545 8.25 3.68 15.01
N SER A 546 9.17 4.16 15.83
CA SER A 546 9.84 5.44 15.59
C SER A 546 11.30 5.41 16.01
N PHE A 547 12.10 6.21 15.33
CA PHE A 547 13.55 6.33 15.53
C PHE A 547 14.05 7.66 14.98
N ALA A 548 15.25 8.09 15.37
CA ALA A 548 15.83 9.30 14.78
C ALA A 548 16.48 8.97 13.43
N GLU A 549 16.27 9.83 12.44
CA GLU A 549 16.85 9.65 11.10
C GLU A 549 18.39 9.59 11.14
N ALA A 550 19.00 10.40 12.00
CA ALA A 550 20.44 10.42 12.22
C ALA A 550 21.00 9.14 12.85
N ASP A 551 20.14 8.25 13.35
CA ASP A 551 20.57 6.96 13.89
C ASP A 551 20.76 5.91 12.77
N LEU A 552 20.34 6.19 11.52
CA LEU A 552 20.51 5.26 10.38
C LEU A 552 21.86 5.47 9.67
N ASP A 553 22.62 4.39 9.52
CA ASP A 553 23.79 4.38 8.65
C ASP A 553 23.38 4.46 7.17
N GLU A 554 24.30 4.85 6.28
CA GLU A 554 23.98 5.12 4.87
C GLU A 554 23.31 3.93 4.14
N ASN A 555 23.81 2.70 4.39
CA ASN A 555 23.23 1.49 3.81
C ASN A 555 21.87 1.15 4.42
N CYS A 556 21.70 1.30 5.73
CA CYS A 556 20.42 1.11 6.41
C CYS A 556 19.38 2.13 5.91
N ASN A 557 19.79 3.37 5.65
CA ASN A 557 18.92 4.40 5.07
C ASN A 557 18.47 4.04 3.65
N LYS A 558 19.35 3.47 2.82
CA LYS A 558 18.98 2.95 1.49
C LYS A 558 17.90 1.87 1.58
N ILE A 559 18.03 0.92 2.51
CA ILE A 559 17.05 -0.15 2.71
C ILE A 559 15.75 0.40 3.31
N PHE A 560 15.84 1.33 4.26
CA PHE A 560 14.66 2.01 4.82
C PHE A 560 13.85 2.73 3.73
N LYS A 561 14.50 3.50 2.86
CA LYS A 561 13.87 4.15 1.70
C LYS A 561 13.22 3.13 0.76
N ALA A 562 13.93 2.03 0.46
CA ALA A 562 13.35 0.94 -0.32
C ALA A 562 12.08 0.34 0.32
N CYS A 563 12.03 0.19 1.66
CA CYS A 563 10.82 -0.26 2.35
C CYS A 563 9.63 0.70 2.18
N ILE A 564 9.88 2.01 2.12
CA ILE A 564 8.85 3.03 1.85
C ILE A 564 8.44 2.98 0.38
N GLU A 565 9.40 2.92 -0.55
CA GLU A 565 9.16 2.86 -1.98
C GLU A 565 8.29 1.65 -2.37
N PHE A 566 8.61 0.46 -1.84
CA PHE A 566 7.83 -0.75 -2.05
C PHE A 566 6.53 -0.78 -1.23
N SER A 567 6.19 0.31 -0.53
CA SER A 567 4.98 0.44 0.28
C SER A 567 4.87 -0.61 1.39
N LEU A 568 5.98 -1.16 1.84
CA LEU A 568 6.05 -2.11 2.96
C LEU A 568 5.98 -1.38 4.31
N LEU A 569 6.57 -0.19 4.37
CA LEU A 569 6.38 0.80 5.44
C LEU A 569 5.61 2.00 4.92
N GLN A 570 4.86 2.65 5.80
CA GLN A 570 4.16 3.91 5.52
C GLN A 570 4.66 4.99 6.47
N ASN A 571 5.13 6.10 5.91
CA ASN A 571 5.56 7.25 6.69
C ASN A 571 4.33 8.01 7.22
N ILE A 572 4.26 8.17 8.54
CA ILE A 572 3.15 8.85 9.23
C ILE A 572 3.54 10.29 9.60
N GLY A 573 4.80 10.66 9.41
CA GLY A 573 5.34 11.97 9.71
C GLY A 573 6.40 11.93 10.81
N LYS A 574 6.59 13.06 11.47
CA LYS A 574 7.60 13.25 12.52
C LYS A 574 6.93 13.45 13.88
N ARG A 575 7.60 13.01 14.94
CA ARG A 575 7.19 13.31 16.32
C ARG A 575 8.39 13.78 17.13
N ASN A 576 8.15 14.63 18.11
CA ASN A 576 9.18 14.99 19.09
C ASN A 576 9.47 13.79 19.99
N ASP A 577 10.74 13.57 20.32
CA ASP A 577 11.13 12.55 21.27
C ASP A 577 10.52 12.86 22.65
N ARG A 578 10.02 11.82 23.33
CA ARG A 578 9.36 11.97 24.64
C ARG A 578 10.33 12.46 25.73
N ASN A 579 11.63 12.24 25.55
CA ASN A 579 12.66 12.55 26.55
C ASN A 579 13.59 13.69 26.11
N LEU A 580 13.62 14.06 24.83
CA LEU A 580 14.50 15.09 24.28
C LEU A 580 13.69 16.05 23.39
N THR A 581 13.41 17.24 23.90
CA THR A 581 12.56 18.26 23.24
C THR A 581 13.07 18.73 21.88
N ASN A 582 14.36 18.53 21.56
CA ASN A 582 14.99 18.96 20.31
C ASN A 582 15.29 17.82 19.31
N LYS A 583 14.93 16.55 19.60
CA LYS A 583 15.13 15.44 18.66
C LYS A 583 13.79 15.04 18.04
N GLN A 584 13.67 15.15 16.72
CA GLN A 584 12.50 14.66 15.98
C GLN A 584 12.76 13.25 15.46
N ASN A 585 11.91 12.32 15.88
CA ASN A 585 11.92 10.95 15.40
C ASN A 585 10.98 10.82 14.19
N ILE A 586 11.43 10.09 13.17
CA ILE A 586 10.56 9.63 12.10
C ILE A 586 9.62 8.58 12.69
N LYS A 587 8.34 8.67 12.35
CA LYS A 587 7.33 7.69 12.72
C LYS A 587 6.84 6.96 11.47
N VAL A 588 6.97 5.65 11.49
CA VAL A 588 6.50 4.78 10.40
C VAL A 588 5.62 3.66 10.95
N ARG A 589 4.63 3.24 10.18
CA ARG A 589 3.92 1.97 10.43
C ARG A 589 4.30 0.93 9.41
N LEU A 590 4.27 -0.32 9.86
CA LEU A 590 4.14 -1.45 8.95
C LEU A 590 2.85 -1.26 8.14
N ASN A 591 2.90 -1.52 6.84
CA ASN A 591 1.68 -1.50 6.02
C ASN A 591 0.66 -2.48 6.62
N PRO A 592 -0.55 -2.04 7.03
CA PRO A 592 -1.55 -2.91 7.65
C PRO A 592 -1.89 -4.15 6.82
N MET A 593 -1.69 -4.11 5.50
CA MET A 593 -1.89 -5.26 4.61
C MET A 593 -1.02 -6.46 4.99
N LEU A 594 0.11 -6.21 5.67
CA LEU A 594 1.06 -7.21 6.13
C LEU A 594 0.75 -7.75 7.53
N SER A 595 -0.17 -7.11 8.27
CA SER A 595 -0.52 -7.51 9.64
C SER A 595 -0.85 -9.01 9.77
N PRO A 596 -1.56 -9.65 8.80
CA PRO A 596 -1.88 -11.07 8.90
C PRO A 596 -0.71 -12.04 8.91
N LEU A 597 0.48 -11.63 8.47
CA LEU A 597 1.67 -12.49 8.49
C LEU A 597 2.21 -12.68 9.92
N TRP A 598 2.04 -11.67 10.78
CA TRP A 598 2.57 -11.65 12.14
C TRP A 598 1.50 -11.54 13.22
N TYR A 599 0.23 -11.79 12.88
CA TYR A 599 -0.91 -11.66 13.80
C TYR A 599 -0.90 -10.27 14.46
N LEU A 600 -0.74 -9.20 13.68
CA LEU A 600 -0.72 -7.82 14.15
C LEU A 600 -2.10 -7.16 14.03
N PRO A 601 -2.39 -6.05 14.73
CA PRO A 601 -3.68 -5.37 14.58
C PRO A 601 -3.82 -4.71 13.18
N ALA A 602 -5.06 -4.40 12.79
CA ALA A 602 -5.34 -3.63 11.57
C ALA A 602 -5.09 -2.11 11.74
N VAL A 603 -5.17 -1.63 12.97
CA VAL A 603 -4.95 -0.22 13.35
C VAL A 603 -3.84 -0.11 14.39
N TYR A 604 -3.34 1.10 14.59
CA TYR A 604 -2.33 1.42 15.59
C TYR A 604 -2.81 2.57 16.47
N ARG A 605 -2.36 2.61 17.72
CA ARG A 605 -2.66 3.72 18.65
C ARG A 605 -1.42 4.52 19.02
N GLY A 606 -0.33 3.83 19.31
CA GLY A 606 0.97 4.42 19.61
C GLY A 606 2.07 3.85 18.71
N ASP A 607 3.31 4.09 19.10
CA ASP A 607 4.47 3.58 18.38
C ASP A 607 5.59 3.22 19.35
N LEU A 608 6.38 2.22 18.97
CA LEU A 608 7.53 1.74 19.75
C LEU A 608 8.80 2.49 19.32
N SER A 609 9.38 3.25 20.24
CA SER A 609 10.69 3.86 20.01
C SER A 609 11.77 2.79 19.90
N LEU A 610 12.57 2.84 18.84
CA LEU A 610 13.73 1.99 18.64
C LEU A 610 15.01 2.72 19.09
N SER A 611 15.96 1.96 19.61
CA SER A 611 17.32 2.46 19.84
C SER A 611 18.11 2.47 18.54
N ASN A 612 19.21 3.23 18.49
CA ASN A 612 20.15 3.24 17.37
C ASN A 612 20.61 1.81 17.00
N LYS A 613 21.03 1.01 18.00
CA LYS A 613 21.44 -0.38 17.77
C LYS A 613 20.33 -1.19 17.09
N LEU A 614 19.10 -1.11 17.60
CA LEU A 614 18.01 -1.93 17.09
C LEU A 614 17.54 -1.50 15.70
N VAL A 615 17.53 -0.20 15.40
CA VAL A 615 17.12 0.28 14.07
C VAL A 615 18.12 -0.14 13.00
N ASN A 616 19.44 -0.09 13.26
CA ASN A 616 20.44 -0.59 12.32
C ASN A 616 20.39 -2.11 12.17
N LEU A 617 20.14 -2.86 13.26
CA LEU A 617 19.93 -4.30 13.15
C LEU A 617 18.71 -4.67 12.29
N MET A 618 17.63 -3.90 12.36
CA MET A 618 16.45 -4.10 11.53
C MET A 618 16.75 -3.90 10.04
N PHE A 619 17.49 -2.85 9.67
CA PHE A 619 17.74 -2.53 8.25
C PHE A 619 19.05 -3.09 7.68
N SER A 620 19.85 -3.82 8.45
CA SER A 620 21.09 -4.46 7.99
C SER A 620 20.85 -5.77 7.19
N GLN A 621 21.76 -6.07 6.25
CA GLN A 621 21.68 -7.23 5.34
C GLN A 621 22.05 -8.59 5.99
N SER A 622 22.85 -8.60 7.06
CA SER A 622 23.59 -9.82 7.47
C SER A 622 23.49 -10.22 8.95
N ASN A 623 22.76 -9.48 9.79
CA ASN A 623 22.80 -9.66 11.25
C ASN A 623 21.53 -10.32 11.82
N MET A 624 21.02 -11.40 11.21
CA MET A 624 19.85 -12.11 11.74
C MET A 624 20.11 -12.67 13.14
N ASP A 625 21.26 -13.30 13.37
CA ASP A 625 21.61 -13.87 14.67
C ASP A 625 21.72 -12.80 15.77
N GLU A 626 22.28 -11.64 15.43
CA GLU A 626 22.41 -10.53 16.38
C GLU A 626 21.05 -9.88 16.66
N PHE A 627 20.23 -9.71 15.62
CA PHE A 627 18.84 -9.28 15.76
C PHE A 627 18.06 -10.25 16.66
N ASP A 628 18.20 -11.56 16.47
CA ASP A 628 17.51 -12.57 17.28
C ASP A 628 17.96 -12.55 18.74
N LYS A 629 19.26 -12.31 19.00
CA LYS A 629 19.77 -12.09 20.35
C LYS A 629 19.14 -10.86 20.99
N GLU A 630 19.09 -9.73 20.28
CA GLU A 630 18.47 -8.50 20.78
C GLU A 630 16.95 -8.68 20.98
N LEU A 631 16.27 -9.35 20.06
CA LEU A 631 14.84 -9.66 20.14
C LEU A 631 14.54 -10.55 21.36
N LYS A 632 15.40 -11.53 21.67
CA LYS A 632 15.29 -12.33 22.90
C LYS A 632 15.41 -11.46 24.15
N GLN A 633 16.35 -10.53 24.20
CA GLN A 633 16.49 -9.60 25.33
C GLN A 633 15.26 -8.71 25.49
N VAL A 634 14.72 -8.19 24.39
CA VAL A 634 13.49 -7.39 24.40
C VAL A 634 12.29 -8.22 24.86
N LYS A 635 12.15 -9.46 24.38
CA LYS A 635 11.11 -10.40 24.84
C LYS A 635 11.21 -10.64 26.34
N VAL A 636 12.41 -10.88 26.88
CA VAL A 636 12.61 -10.99 28.33
C VAL A 636 12.15 -9.71 29.03
N LYS A 637 12.58 -8.53 28.56
CA LYS A 637 12.20 -7.24 29.14
C LYS A 637 10.69 -7.03 29.21
N TRP A 638 9.93 -7.43 28.18
CA TRP A 638 8.46 -7.26 28.17
C TRP A 638 7.70 -8.36 28.92
N ASN A 639 8.37 -9.48 29.23
CA ASN A 639 7.82 -10.57 30.01
C ASN A 639 8.41 -10.65 31.44
N THR A 640 9.19 -9.64 31.86
CA THR A 640 9.76 -9.55 33.22
C THR A 640 9.35 -8.23 33.87
N ILE A 641 9.14 -8.23 35.19
CA ILE A 641 8.37 -7.18 35.88
C ILE A 641 9.27 -6.18 36.62
N LEU A 642 10.45 -6.63 37.08
CA LEU A 642 11.44 -5.79 37.77
C LEU A 642 12.80 -5.94 37.09
N ASN A 643 13.48 -4.81 36.85
CA ASN A 643 14.85 -4.83 36.33
C ASN A 643 15.79 -5.36 37.44
N LYS A 644 16.59 -6.39 37.13
CA LYS A 644 17.62 -6.95 38.03
C LYS A 644 18.59 -5.93 38.63
N LYS A 645 18.69 -4.70 38.10
CA LYS A 645 19.61 -3.66 38.59
C LYS A 645 19.33 -3.15 40.03
N ASN A 646 18.17 -3.48 40.61
CA ASN A 646 17.87 -3.15 42.02
C ASN A 646 17.81 -4.40 42.92
N ILE A 647 18.32 -5.54 42.46
CA ILE A 647 18.24 -6.82 43.17
C ILE A 647 19.66 -7.26 43.51
N ILE A 648 20.13 -6.97 44.73
CA ILE A 648 21.20 -7.73 45.36
C ILE A 648 20.54 -9.00 45.88
N VAL A 649 20.61 -10.08 45.10
CA VAL A 649 20.27 -11.42 45.59
C VAL A 649 21.39 -12.35 45.12
N ASP A 650 22.00 -13.02 46.10
CA ASP A 650 23.05 -14.02 45.92
C ASP A 650 22.65 -15.11 44.92
N PRO A 651 23.61 -15.69 44.20
CA PRO A 651 23.35 -16.61 43.11
C PRO A 651 22.69 -17.90 43.62
N ILE A 652 21.41 -18.09 43.27
CA ILE A 652 20.78 -19.40 43.33
C ILE A 652 21.28 -20.20 42.12
N LYS A 653 21.98 -21.31 42.38
CA LYS A 653 22.34 -22.31 41.37
C LYS A 653 21.06 -22.88 40.74
N GLU A 654 20.86 -22.67 39.45
CA GLU A 654 19.81 -23.36 38.68
C GLU A 654 20.36 -24.68 38.14
N ASP A 655 19.69 -25.78 38.48
CA ASP A 655 19.76 -27.02 37.69
C ASP A 655 19.02 -26.79 36.37
N SER A 656 19.74 -27.00 35.26
CA SER A 656 19.25 -26.90 33.90
C SER A 656 18.17 -27.96 33.58
N PRO A 657 17.01 -27.60 33.02
CA PRO A 657 16.13 -28.58 32.39
C PRO A 657 16.59 -28.87 30.96
N LYS A 658 16.63 -30.17 30.62
CA LYS A 658 16.88 -30.70 29.28
C LYS A 658 15.89 -30.12 28.26
N GLN A 659 16.41 -29.73 27.11
CA GLN A 659 15.63 -29.44 25.91
C GLN A 659 14.88 -30.69 25.45
N GLY A 660 13.59 -30.55 25.18
CA GLY A 660 12.76 -31.58 24.58
C GLY A 660 11.47 -31.78 25.35
N GLU A 661 10.47 -30.93 25.07
CA GLU A 661 9.03 -31.23 25.10
C GLU A 661 8.25 -29.92 24.86
N LEU A 662 8.20 -29.53 23.60
CA LEU A 662 7.26 -28.57 23.04
C LEU A 662 6.95 -29.07 21.63
N PHE A 663 5.77 -29.69 21.47
CA PHE A 663 5.05 -29.79 20.21
C PHE A 663 3.62 -29.29 20.46
#